data_AF-A0AAF0QCM9-F1
#
_entry.id   AF-A0AAF0QCM9-F1
#
_cell.length_a   1.000
_cell.length_b   1.000
_cell.length_c   1.000
_cell.angle_alpha   90.00
_cell.angle_beta   90.00
_cell.angle_gamma   90.00
#
_symmetry.space_group_name_H-M   'P 1'
#
loop_
_entity.id
_entity.type
_entity.pdbx_description
1 polymer ?
#
loop_
_entity_poly.entity_id
_entity_poly.type
_entity_poly.pdbx_seq_one_letter_code
_entity_poly.pdbx_strand_id
1 'polypeptide(L)'
;MALRVVSSSPAIFSSQRRAASILPYSTVTLPNNNSSLLSSSSAISSIDRTKSVTLRSKTSRRNGVVTCSASSVLPKALLFDCDGVLVDTEKDGHRISFNDTFAEKELGVTWDVDLYGELLKIGGGKERMTAYFNKVGWPENAPKTEEERKEFIAGLHKRKTELFMVLIEKKLLPLRPGVEKLIDQALGNGVKVAVCSTSNEKAVSAIVSCLLGPERAEQIQIFAGDVVPRKKPDPAIYLLAADTLGVDPSSCVVVEDSGIGLAAAKAAGMTCIVTKSGYTADENFSNADAVFDCIGDPPEERFDLAFCGNLLEKQYCELSFYKHSFLFTARDSGHQESEFTAEEEEHKKMKRFFQPIEKDGSIKKPTISSVSSSEKDGEQTTETISESAGDNKKEPTKFLTWNANSFLLRIKNNWTEFTKFIENLDPDVIAIQFLLNPYVTLANFCNAVNVEEREELWFSTFTFIFTDKPYGLVDAFSSQPLLKGEVRMPAAGSKGAPKNPRELKDDTSASREEKLVVTRALSSPPFKNYNVWWSLSDSKYAGTALFIKKCFQPKKVSFSLDATGSKHEPDGRVILAEFETFRILNTYVPNNGWKEEESSFLRRRKWDKRMLEFVLATSDKPLIWCGDLNVSHEDIDVSHPEFFSAAKLNGYTPPNKESTRLRLPAKAMLQDCGQPGFTLAERRRFGAILKEGKLVDAYRFLHKDTDMECGFSWSGNPVGKYRGKRMRIDYFIVSEKMKDRIISCEMHGRGIELDGFYGSDHCPVSLELSVKDDADTKQG
;
A
#
# COMPACT_ATOMS: atom_id res chain seq x y z
N MET A 1 48.56 17.81 -76.05
CA MET A 1 48.33 16.70 -77.01
C MET A 1 47.61 15.60 -76.24
N ALA A 2 46.45 15.12 -76.72
CA ALA A 2 45.48 14.24 -76.01
C ALA A 2 44.85 14.86 -74.70
N LEU A 3 43.59 14.65 -74.27
CA LEU A 3 42.51 13.65 -74.51
C LEU A 3 42.64 12.36 -73.65
N ARG A 4 41.60 11.77 -73.03
CA ARG A 4 40.18 12.12 -72.70
C ARG A 4 39.56 10.98 -71.84
N VAL A 5 38.29 11.13 -71.39
CA VAL A 5 37.25 10.04 -71.26
C VAL A 5 37.43 8.96 -70.15
N VAL A 6 36.38 8.43 -69.48
CA VAL A 6 34.99 8.90 -69.21
C VAL A 6 34.36 8.13 -68.02
N SER A 7 33.18 8.58 -67.57
CA SER A 7 32.31 8.02 -66.50
C SER A 7 31.20 7.08 -67.01
N SER A 8 30.56 6.29 -66.11
CA SER A 8 29.10 6.05 -66.19
C SER A 8 28.47 5.37 -64.95
N SER A 9 27.22 5.75 -64.68
CA SER A 9 26.19 5.01 -63.93
C SER A 9 24.92 4.93 -64.81
N PRO A 10 24.04 3.94 -64.62
CA PRO A 10 22.70 4.22 -64.07
C PRO A 10 22.23 3.12 -63.07
N ALA A 11 21.24 3.25 -62.17
CA ALA A 11 20.04 4.09 -62.01
C ALA A 11 18.70 3.47 -62.50
N ILE A 12 17.85 3.11 -61.51
CA ILE A 12 16.37 3.25 -61.43
C ILE A 12 15.49 2.73 -62.60
N PHE A 13 14.57 1.79 -62.33
CA PHE A 13 13.10 2.02 -62.46
C PHE A 13 12.22 0.89 -61.87
N SER A 14 10.93 1.20 -61.68
CA SER A 14 9.88 0.36 -61.05
C SER A 14 8.83 -0.15 -62.05
N SER A 15 8.11 -1.24 -61.72
CA SER A 15 6.76 -1.50 -62.27
C SER A 15 5.87 -2.34 -61.33
N GLN A 16 4.56 -2.34 -61.61
CA GLN A 16 3.52 -3.12 -60.91
C GLN A 16 2.77 -4.02 -61.92
N ARG A 17 2.26 -5.19 -61.50
CA ARG A 17 0.81 -5.61 -61.53
C ARG A 17 0.55 -7.13 -61.68
N ARG A 18 -0.34 -7.61 -60.79
CA ARG A 18 -1.47 -8.55 -60.97
C ARG A 18 -1.37 -9.81 -61.89
N ALA A 19 -1.49 -10.96 -61.20
CA ALA A 19 -2.58 -11.96 -61.30
C ALA A 19 -2.64 -13.01 -62.44
N ALA A 20 -3.00 -14.25 -62.02
CA ALA A 20 -3.80 -15.30 -62.68
C ALA A 20 -3.40 -15.80 -64.10
N SER A 21 -3.48 -17.08 -64.47
CA SER A 21 -3.88 -18.35 -63.81
C SER A 21 -3.54 -19.52 -64.77
N ILE A 22 -3.70 -20.80 -64.38
CA ILE A 22 -4.20 -21.94 -65.23
C ILE A 22 -4.11 -23.29 -64.47
N LEU A 23 -5.05 -24.21 -64.73
CA LEU A 23 -5.08 -25.64 -64.33
C LEU A 23 -5.22 -26.52 -65.60
N PRO A 24 -4.81 -27.81 -65.56
CA PRO A 24 -5.80 -28.92 -65.57
C PRO A 24 -5.59 -29.93 -64.40
N TYR A 25 -6.63 -30.53 -63.80
CA TYR A 25 -7.32 -31.81 -64.18
C TYR A 25 -6.38 -33.04 -64.24
N SER A 26 -6.66 -34.23 -63.66
CA SER A 26 -7.88 -34.91 -63.14
C SER A 26 -7.48 -36.03 -62.14
N THR A 27 -8.28 -36.73 -61.30
CA THR A 27 -9.64 -36.70 -60.67
C THR A 27 -9.58 -37.73 -59.46
N VAL A 28 -10.55 -38.46 -58.86
CA VAL A 28 -12.00 -38.74 -59.05
C VAL A 28 -12.66 -39.33 -57.75
N THR A 29 -13.99 -39.20 -57.60
CA THR A 29 -14.97 -39.84 -56.66
C THR A 29 -14.82 -39.84 -55.12
N LEU A 30 -15.88 -39.33 -54.49
CA LEU A 30 -16.47 -39.55 -53.14
C LEU A 30 -17.51 -40.73 -53.21
N PRO A 31 -18.40 -41.09 -52.23
CA PRO A 31 -18.92 -40.32 -51.08
C PRO A 31 -19.37 -41.07 -49.79
N ASN A 32 -20.02 -40.31 -48.88
CA ASN A 32 -21.20 -40.55 -48.00
C ASN A 32 -21.67 -42.01 -47.72
N ASN A 33 -22.32 -42.34 -46.58
CA ASN A 33 -23.41 -41.59 -45.93
C ASN A 33 -23.74 -42.04 -44.49
N ASN A 34 -24.64 -41.32 -43.79
CA ASN A 34 -25.17 -41.69 -42.46
C ASN A 34 -26.17 -42.87 -42.53
N SER A 35 -26.15 -43.76 -41.52
CA SER A 35 -27.36 -44.18 -40.72
C SER A 35 -27.02 -45.30 -39.71
N SER A 36 -27.90 -45.46 -38.71
CA SER A 36 -27.81 -46.42 -37.59
C SER A 36 -28.53 -47.74 -37.87
N LEU A 37 -28.12 -48.86 -37.25
CA LEU A 37 -29.02 -49.87 -36.66
C LEU A 37 -28.32 -50.93 -35.76
N LEU A 38 -29.15 -51.50 -34.89
CA LEU A 38 -29.06 -52.70 -34.01
C LEU A 38 -28.29 -53.93 -34.59
N SER A 39 -27.77 -54.91 -33.83
CA SER A 39 -27.72 -55.21 -32.37
C SER A 39 -26.82 -56.45 -32.05
N SER A 40 -26.83 -56.92 -30.78
CA SER A 40 -26.44 -58.27 -30.28
C SER A 40 -24.94 -58.57 -30.07
N SER A 41 -24.49 -59.47 -29.16
CA SER A 41 -25.10 -60.05 -27.93
C SER A 41 -24.05 -60.86 -27.11
N SER A 42 -24.35 -61.12 -25.82
CA SER A 42 -23.74 -62.15 -24.93
C SER A 42 -22.28 -61.91 -24.48
N ALA A 43 -21.80 -62.37 -23.30
CA ALA A 43 -22.37 -63.11 -22.15
C ALA A 43 -21.85 -62.45 -20.83
N ILE A 44 -22.57 -62.36 -19.71
CA ILE A 44 -23.02 -63.41 -18.75
C ILE A 44 -21.82 -64.25 -18.27
N SER A 45 -21.39 -64.22 -17.00
CA SER A 45 -22.11 -64.44 -15.73
C SER A 45 -21.35 -63.84 -14.51
N SER A 46 -21.73 -64.02 -13.24
CA SER A 46 -22.99 -63.73 -12.50
C SER A 46 -22.75 -63.95 -10.98
N ILE A 47 -23.68 -63.49 -10.10
CA ILE A 47 -23.86 -63.94 -8.69
C ILE A 47 -22.73 -63.51 -7.69
N ASP A 48 -22.97 -63.10 -6.43
CA ASP A 48 -24.23 -62.94 -5.66
C ASP A 48 -24.24 -61.67 -4.76
N ARG A 49 -25.40 -61.37 -4.16
CA ARG A 49 -25.57 -60.56 -2.95
C ARG A 49 -25.80 -61.45 -1.74
N THR A 50 -25.13 -61.17 -0.61
CA THR A 50 -25.63 -61.60 0.71
C THR A 50 -25.87 -60.39 1.63
N LYS A 51 -26.86 -60.55 2.51
CA LYS A 51 -27.25 -59.59 3.57
C LYS A 51 -27.00 -60.24 4.94
N SER A 52 -27.23 -59.46 5.99
CA SER A 52 -27.28 -59.85 7.41
C SER A 52 -25.91 -59.91 8.12
N VAL A 53 -25.81 -59.75 9.45
CA VAL A 53 -26.89 -59.47 10.43
C VAL A 53 -26.44 -58.51 11.54
N THR A 54 -27.41 -57.88 12.20
CA THR A 54 -27.22 -56.95 13.32
C THR A 54 -26.79 -57.67 14.60
N LEU A 55 -25.85 -57.10 15.36
CA LEU A 55 -25.57 -57.49 16.75
C LEU A 55 -25.32 -56.26 17.62
N ARG A 56 -26.16 -56.06 18.65
CA ARG A 56 -25.94 -55.08 19.72
C ARG A 56 -25.13 -55.74 20.84
N SER A 57 -24.06 -55.09 21.31
CA SER A 57 -23.52 -55.38 22.64
C SER A 57 -23.22 -54.10 23.43
N LYS A 58 -23.36 -54.28 24.74
CA LYS A 58 -23.47 -53.28 25.79
C LYS A 58 -22.19 -52.47 25.99
N THR A 59 -22.39 -51.19 26.27
CA THR A 59 -21.57 -50.29 27.11
C THR A 59 -20.40 -50.94 27.88
N SER A 60 -19.19 -50.42 27.68
CA SER A 60 -18.10 -50.50 28.65
C SER A 60 -17.50 -49.10 28.83
N ARG A 61 -17.50 -48.57 30.06
CA ARG A 61 -16.75 -47.34 30.37
C ARG A 61 -15.26 -47.72 30.49
N ARG A 62 -14.40 -47.06 29.73
CA ARG A 62 -12.95 -47.01 29.98
C ARG A 62 -12.48 -45.58 29.89
N ASN A 63 -11.65 -45.17 30.85
CA ASN A 63 -11.01 -43.86 30.84
C ASN A 63 -9.95 -43.86 29.73
N GLY A 64 -10.24 -43.18 28.62
CA GLY A 64 -9.24 -42.85 27.61
C GLY A 64 -8.53 -41.56 28.00
N VAL A 65 -7.22 -41.61 28.25
CA VAL A 65 -6.40 -40.40 28.25
C VAL A 65 -6.40 -39.87 26.82
N VAL A 66 -6.91 -38.66 26.61
CA VAL A 66 -6.91 -38.03 25.28
C VAL A 66 -5.51 -37.46 25.03
N THR A 67 -4.62 -38.27 24.48
CA THR A 67 -3.38 -37.80 23.87
C THR A 67 -3.73 -37.11 22.55
N CYS A 68 -3.85 -35.78 22.59
CA CYS A 68 -4.03 -34.96 21.39
C CYS A 68 -2.77 -35.02 20.51
N SER A 69 -2.73 -35.94 19.56
CA SER A 69 -1.74 -35.91 18.48
C SER A 69 -2.05 -34.73 17.56
N ALA A 70 -1.39 -33.59 17.78
CA ALA A 70 -1.48 -32.44 16.90
C ALA A 70 -0.97 -32.81 15.51
N SER A 71 -1.87 -32.85 14.53
CA SER A 71 -1.53 -33.11 13.12
C SER A 71 -1.10 -31.81 12.46
N SER A 72 0.15 -31.39 12.70
CA SER A 72 0.71 -30.12 12.22
C SER A 72 0.45 -29.89 10.72
N VAL A 73 -0.23 -28.80 10.39
CA VAL A 73 -0.56 -28.41 9.02
C VAL A 73 0.68 -27.93 8.29
N LEU A 74 1.27 -28.81 7.46
CA LEU A 74 2.38 -28.44 6.58
C LEU A 74 1.95 -27.41 5.51
N PRO A 75 2.84 -26.48 5.12
CA PRO A 75 2.58 -25.53 4.04
C PRO A 75 2.27 -26.25 2.72
N LYS A 76 1.57 -25.57 1.80
CA LYS A 76 1.29 -26.10 0.45
C LYS A 76 2.40 -25.80 -0.55
N ALA A 77 3.17 -24.74 -0.31
CA ALA A 77 4.44 -24.50 -0.99
C ALA A 77 5.47 -23.81 -0.07
N LEU A 78 6.75 -24.12 -0.30
CA LEU A 78 7.88 -23.27 0.10
C LEU A 78 8.39 -22.50 -1.12
N LEU A 79 8.55 -21.18 -0.97
CA LEU A 79 9.01 -20.28 -2.03
C LEU A 79 10.30 -19.58 -1.59
N PHE A 80 11.44 -19.93 -2.17
CA PHE A 80 12.75 -19.37 -1.80
C PHE A 80 13.11 -18.19 -2.73
N ASP A 81 13.81 -17.14 -2.27
CA ASP A 81 14.68 -16.39 -3.20
C ASP A 81 15.90 -17.26 -3.58
N CYS A 82 16.63 -16.87 -4.62
CA CYS A 82 17.88 -17.49 -5.06
C CYS A 82 19.07 -16.83 -4.36
N ASP A 83 19.27 -15.54 -4.62
CA ASP A 83 20.32 -14.71 -4.04
C ASP A 83 20.09 -14.55 -2.53
N GLY A 84 21.17 -14.59 -1.75
CA GLY A 84 21.13 -14.47 -0.29
C GLY A 84 20.48 -15.64 0.47
N VAL A 85 19.60 -16.43 -0.17
CA VAL A 85 18.82 -17.51 0.45
C VAL A 85 19.36 -18.90 0.11
N LEU A 86 19.37 -19.30 -1.17
CA LEU A 86 19.95 -20.59 -1.56
C LEU A 86 21.48 -20.57 -1.45
N VAL A 87 22.06 -19.43 -1.78
CA VAL A 87 23.49 -19.17 -1.92
C VAL A 87 23.80 -17.72 -1.53
N ASP A 88 24.90 -17.45 -0.83
CA ASP A 88 25.35 -16.08 -0.56
C ASP A 88 26.08 -15.51 -1.80
N THR A 89 25.29 -15.23 -2.84
CA THR A 89 25.79 -14.90 -4.18
C THR A 89 26.64 -13.64 -4.21
N GLU A 90 26.32 -12.60 -3.43
CA GLU A 90 27.13 -11.39 -3.42
C GLU A 90 28.45 -11.61 -2.65
N LYS A 91 28.45 -12.29 -1.49
CA LYS A 91 29.67 -12.47 -0.66
C LYS A 91 30.64 -13.49 -1.23
N ASP A 92 30.14 -14.61 -1.73
CA ASP A 92 30.97 -15.78 -2.09
C ASP A 92 30.99 -16.07 -3.60
N GLY A 93 30.13 -15.41 -4.41
CA GLY A 93 30.09 -15.58 -5.85
C GLY A 93 30.53 -14.35 -6.66
N HIS A 94 29.82 -13.23 -6.49
CA HIS A 94 30.07 -12.01 -7.26
C HIS A 94 31.36 -11.31 -6.84
N ARG A 95 31.60 -11.12 -5.54
CA ARG A 95 32.87 -10.58 -5.03
C ARG A 95 34.08 -11.41 -5.47
N ILE A 96 33.97 -12.75 -5.42
CA ILE A 96 35.02 -13.66 -5.89
C ILE A 96 35.26 -13.50 -7.39
N SER A 97 34.22 -13.56 -8.22
CA SER A 97 34.37 -13.36 -9.68
C SER A 97 34.81 -11.94 -10.09
N PHE A 98 34.61 -10.91 -9.26
CA PHE A 98 35.29 -9.62 -9.43
C PHE A 98 36.80 -9.75 -9.18
N ASN A 99 37.20 -10.31 -8.03
CA ASN A 99 38.61 -10.52 -7.67
C ASN A 99 39.36 -11.41 -8.68
N ASP A 100 38.75 -12.51 -9.13
CA ASP A 100 39.30 -13.37 -10.19
C ASP A 100 39.52 -12.60 -11.49
N THR A 101 38.59 -11.71 -11.85
CA THR A 101 38.72 -10.83 -13.03
C THR A 101 39.86 -9.82 -12.85
N PHE A 102 40.02 -9.26 -11.65
CA PHE A 102 41.09 -8.31 -11.35
C PHE A 102 42.47 -8.98 -11.35
N ALA A 103 42.55 -10.24 -10.90
CA ALA A 103 43.75 -11.07 -10.98
C ALA A 103 44.08 -11.48 -12.43
N GLU A 104 43.09 -11.95 -13.21
CA GLU A 104 43.23 -12.28 -14.65
C GLU A 104 43.56 -11.05 -15.53
N LYS A 105 43.48 -9.84 -14.98
CA LYS A 105 43.82 -8.58 -15.64
C LYS A 105 44.95 -7.82 -14.94
N GLU A 106 45.63 -8.48 -13.98
CA GLU A 106 46.82 -7.97 -13.29
C GLU A 106 46.64 -6.56 -12.67
N LEU A 107 45.42 -6.23 -12.23
CA LEU A 107 45.05 -4.86 -11.81
C LEU A 107 45.61 -4.43 -10.45
N GLY A 108 46.23 -5.35 -9.69
CA GLY A 108 46.71 -5.10 -8.32
C GLY A 108 45.59 -4.83 -7.29
N VAL A 109 44.35 -5.25 -7.59
CA VAL A 109 43.13 -4.89 -6.85
C VAL A 109 42.45 -6.13 -6.30
N THR A 110 41.94 -6.03 -5.07
CA THR A 110 41.12 -7.07 -4.42
C THR A 110 40.09 -6.40 -3.53
N TRP A 111 38.87 -6.93 -3.54
CA TRP A 111 37.79 -6.53 -2.64
C TRP A 111 37.55 -7.63 -1.60
N ASP A 112 37.89 -7.31 -0.35
CA ASP A 112 37.46 -8.06 0.83
C ASP A 112 35.94 -7.91 1.06
N VAL A 113 35.41 -8.58 2.09
CA VAL A 113 33.97 -8.62 2.38
C VAL A 113 33.45 -7.22 2.74
N ASP A 114 34.14 -6.50 3.61
CA ASP A 114 33.67 -5.21 4.15
C ASP A 114 33.70 -4.12 3.07
N LEU A 115 34.78 -4.05 2.29
CA LEU A 115 34.91 -3.16 1.14
C LEU A 115 33.86 -3.48 0.07
N TYR A 116 33.54 -4.76 -0.15
CA TYR A 116 32.48 -5.14 -1.08
C TYR A 116 31.09 -4.74 -0.55
N GLY A 117 30.84 -4.89 0.76
CA GLY A 117 29.65 -4.39 1.45
C GLY A 117 29.42 -2.89 1.26
N GLU A 118 30.49 -2.09 1.38
CA GLU A 118 30.43 -0.65 1.06
C GLU A 118 30.19 -0.38 -0.43
N LEU A 119 30.78 -1.18 -1.33
CA LEU A 119 30.60 -1.05 -2.78
C LEU A 119 29.23 -1.54 -3.28
N LEU A 120 28.52 -2.40 -2.53
CA LEU A 120 27.15 -2.83 -2.85
C LEU A 120 26.14 -1.68 -2.77
N LYS A 121 26.41 -0.70 -1.89
CA LYS A 121 25.65 0.56 -1.79
C LYS A 121 25.76 1.41 -3.07
N ILE A 122 26.68 1.08 -3.97
CA ILE A 122 26.79 1.61 -5.33
C ILE A 122 26.12 0.62 -6.30
N GLY A 123 24.92 0.99 -6.75
CA GLY A 123 24.10 0.17 -7.64
C GLY A 123 24.75 -0.05 -9.00
N GLY A 124 24.93 -1.32 -9.39
CA GLY A 124 25.49 -1.73 -10.67
C GLY A 124 26.97 -2.13 -10.59
N GLY A 125 27.33 -3.24 -11.25
CA GLY A 125 28.68 -3.82 -11.18
C GLY A 125 29.76 -3.01 -11.92
N LYS A 126 29.40 -2.33 -13.02
CA LYS A 126 30.32 -1.43 -13.75
C LYS A 126 30.53 -0.14 -12.96
N GLU A 127 29.44 0.32 -12.37
CA GLU A 127 29.28 1.56 -11.64
C GLU A 127 30.10 1.52 -10.34
N ARG A 128 30.04 0.42 -9.58
CA ARG A 128 30.89 0.20 -8.39
C ARG A 128 32.40 0.10 -8.74
N MET A 129 32.78 -0.58 -9.83
CA MET A 129 34.18 -0.56 -10.30
C MET A 129 34.65 0.86 -10.68
N THR A 130 33.84 1.60 -11.43
CA THR A 130 34.16 2.97 -11.87
C THR A 130 34.30 3.92 -10.68
N ALA A 131 33.38 3.85 -9.72
CA ALA A 131 33.43 4.66 -8.50
C ALA A 131 34.62 4.29 -7.61
N TYR A 132 34.96 3.00 -7.52
CA TYR A 132 36.15 2.52 -6.81
C TYR A 132 37.44 3.10 -7.42
N PHE A 133 37.68 2.92 -8.72
CA PHE A 133 38.89 3.45 -9.37
C PHE A 133 38.95 4.99 -9.41
N ASN A 134 37.81 5.67 -9.50
CA ASN A 134 37.75 7.13 -9.33
C ASN A 134 38.11 7.59 -7.89
N LYS A 135 37.94 6.73 -6.88
CA LYS A 135 38.24 7.03 -5.47
C LYS A 135 39.67 6.66 -5.07
N VAL A 136 40.18 5.49 -5.48
CA VAL A 136 41.49 4.96 -5.05
C VAL A 136 42.61 5.18 -6.07
N GLY A 137 42.27 5.56 -7.31
CA GLY A 137 43.18 5.55 -8.45
C GLY A 137 42.81 4.46 -9.47
N TRP A 138 43.08 4.72 -10.74
CA TRP A 138 42.91 3.74 -11.82
C TRP A 138 44.19 2.90 -11.95
N PRO A 139 44.08 1.58 -12.21
CA PRO A 139 45.24 0.71 -12.45
C PRO A 139 46.15 1.25 -13.58
N GLU A 140 47.46 0.98 -13.50
CA GLU A 140 48.44 1.50 -14.46
C GLU A 140 48.20 1.02 -15.90
N ASN A 141 47.60 -0.17 -16.05
CA ASN A 141 47.24 -0.77 -17.33
C ASN A 141 45.83 -0.37 -17.83
N ALA A 142 45.10 0.47 -17.09
CA ALA A 142 43.81 1.00 -17.53
C ALA A 142 43.98 2.16 -18.54
N PRO A 143 43.04 2.36 -19.48
CA PRO A 143 43.12 3.45 -20.44
C PRO A 143 43.12 4.86 -19.81
N LYS A 144 43.49 5.86 -20.62
CA LYS A 144 43.64 7.25 -20.15
C LYS A 144 42.47 8.17 -20.53
N THR A 145 41.73 7.89 -21.60
CA THR A 145 40.51 8.65 -21.95
C THR A 145 39.29 8.11 -21.21
N GLU A 146 38.22 8.91 -21.13
CA GLU A 146 36.98 8.51 -20.44
C GLU A 146 36.18 7.47 -21.24
N GLU A 147 36.21 7.60 -22.58
CA GLU A 147 35.60 6.68 -23.53
C GLU A 147 36.22 5.28 -23.47
N GLU A 148 37.55 5.18 -23.55
CA GLU A 148 38.25 3.89 -23.46
C GLU A 148 38.08 3.26 -22.07
N ARG A 149 38.09 4.06 -20.99
CA ARG A 149 37.82 3.58 -19.62
C ARG A 149 36.43 2.96 -19.49
N LYS A 150 35.43 3.55 -20.13
CA LYS A 150 34.05 3.04 -20.14
C LYS A 150 33.95 1.69 -20.87
N GLU A 151 34.68 1.50 -21.97
CA GLU A 151 34.76 0.21 -22.67
C GLU A 151 35.55 -0.84 -21.86
N PHE A 152 36.68 -0.46 -21.26
CA PHE A 152 37.47 -1.30 -20.37
C PHE A 152 36.64 -1.82 -19.18
N ILE A 153 35.88 -0.94 -18.50
CA ILE A 153 34.94 -1.30 -17.44
C ILE A 153 33.85 -2.27 -17.91
N ALA A 154 33.33 -2.09 -19.13
CA ALA A 154 32.36 -3.02 -19.71
C ALA A 154 32.98 -4.40 -20.00
N GLY A 155 34.24 -4.42 -20.47
CA GLY A 155 35.03 -5.65 -20.65
C GLY A 155 35.28 -6.41 -19.35
N LEU A 156 35.73 -5.72 -18.29
CA LEU A 156 35.87 -6.30 -16.94
C LEU A 156 34.55 -6.87 -16.45
N HIS A 157 33.45 -6.12 -16.57
CA HIS A 157 32.14 -6.58 -16.10
C HIS A 157 31.65 -7.81 -16.87
N LYS A 158 31.82 -7.85 -18.19
CA LYS A 158 31.51 -9.02 -19.01
C LYS A 158 32.31 -10.24 -18.53
N ARG A 159 33.61 -10.09 -18.29
CA ARG A 159 34.47 -11.18 -17.83
C ARG A 159 34.08 -11.68 -16.43
N LYS A 160 33.75 -10.78 -15.51
CA LYS A 160 33.19 -11.11 -14.19
C LYS A 160 31.86 -11.87 -14.28
N THR A 161 31.01 -11.56 -15.26
CA THR A 161 29.78 -12.35 -15.50
C THR A 161 30.08 -13.75 -16.04
N GLU A 162 31.05 -13.88 -16.96
CA GLU A 162 31.49 -15.20 -17.46
C GLU A 162 32.07 -16.06 -16.33
N LEU A 163 32.99 -15.52 -15.52
CA LEU A 163 33.62 -16.25 -14.41
C LEU A 163 32.60 -16.62 -13.32
N PHE A 164 31.60 -15.77 -13.05
CA PHE A 164 30.53 -16.10 -12.10
C PHE A 164 29.71 -17.33 -12.52
N MET A 165 29.39 -17.49 -13.81
CA MET A 165 28.73 -18.70 -14.29
C MET A 165 29.62 -19.93 -14.11
N VAL A 166 30.92 -19.82 -14.40
CA VAL A 166 31.89 -20.91 -14.21
C VAL A 166 32.05 -21.34 -12.75
N LEU A 167 31.91 -20.42 -11.77
CA LEU A 167 31.89 -20.77 -10.34
C LEU A 167 30.68 -21.64 -9.98
N ILE A 168 29.50 -21.35 -10.55
CA ILE A 168 28.27 -22.13 -10.35
C ILE A 168 28.39 -23.51 -11.03
N GLU A 169 28.82 -23.54 -12.30
CA GLU A 169 29.00 -24.78 -13.08
C GLU A 169 30.00 -25.74 -12.43
N LYS A 170 31.07 -25.21 -11.81
CA LYS A 170 32.08 -25.99 -11.07
C LYS A 170 31.69 -26.33 -9.63
N LYS A 171 30.49 -25.95 -9.16
CA LYS A 171 30.02 -26.10 -7.77
C LYS A 171 30.96 -25.47 -6.72
N LEU A 172 31.60 -24.35 -7.06
CA LEU A 172 32.51 -23.62 -6.15
C LEU A 172 31.78 -22.59 -5.28
N LEU A 173 30.50 -22.33 -5.55
CA LEU A 173 29.61 -21.54 -4.70
C LEU A 173 28.82 -22.50 -3.78
N PRO A 174 29.04 -22.49 -2.45
CA PRO A 174 28.33 -23.39 -1.53
C PRO A 174 26.89 -22.92 -1.30
N LEU A 175 25.97 -23.89 -1.19
CA LEU A 175 24.61 -23.64 -0.70
C LEU A 175 24.66 -23.17 0.77
N ARG A 176 23.67 -22.38 1.21
CA ARG A 176 23.59 -21.96 2.62
C ARG A 176 23.17 -23.13 3.52
N PRO A 177 23.63 -23.17 4.80
CA PRO A 177 23.28 -24.25 5.72
C PRO A 177 21.77 -24.44 5.88
N GLY A 178 21.31 -25.69 5.81
CA GLY A 178 19.92 -26.12 5.91
C GLY A 178 19.09 -26.03 4.62
N VAL A 179 19.63 -25.50 3.51
CA VAL A 179 18.87 -25.32 2.25
C VAL A 179 18.49 -26.66 1.61
N GLU A 180 19.47 -27.56 1.39
CA GLU A 180 19.18 -28.89 0.83
C GLU A 180 18.21 -29.67 1.73
N LYS A 181 18.51 -29.71 3.03
CA LYS A 181 17.70 -30.34 4.08
C LYS A 181 16.24 -29.89 4.05
N LEU A 182 15.97 -28.58 4.01
CA LEU A 182 14.60 -28.05 4.02
C LEU A 182 13.85 -28.33 2.70
N ILE A 183 14.56 -28.30 1.57
CA ILE A 183 14.00 -28.68 0.25
C ILE A 183 13.66 -30.17 0.21
N ASP A 184 14.54 -31.05 0.71
CA ASP A 184 14.32 -32.49 0.77
C ASP A 184 13.19 -32.86 1.75
N GLN A 185 13.11 -32.17 2.90
CA GLN A 185 11.95 -32.26 3.80
C GLN A 185 10.65 -31.88 3.07
N ALA A 186 10.64 -30.76 2.34
CA ALA A 186 9.46 -30.28 1.62
C ALA A 186 9.00 -31.28 0.53
N LEU A 187 9.90 -31.65 -0.40
CA LEU A 187 9.62 -32.57 -1.49
C LEU A 187 9.20 -33.96 -0.96
N GLY A 188 9.90 -34.47 0.06
CA GLY A 188 9.58 -35.75 0.71
C GLY A 188 8.23 -35.80 1.42
N ASN A 189 7.65 -34.65 1.77
CA ASN A 189 6.31 -34.52 2.35
C ASN A 189 5.26 -34.02 1.34
N GLY A 190 5.58 -33.94 0.05
CA GLY A 190 4.66 -33.48 -1.01
C GLY A 190 4.34 -31.98 -0.97
N VAL A 191 5.15 -31.18 -0.27
CA VAL A 191 5.10 -29.71 -0.30
C VAL A 191 5.79 -29.23 -1.57
N LYS A 192 5.13 -28.36 -2.33
CA LYS A 192 5.69 -27.84 -3.58
C LYS A 192 6.84 -26.88 -3.30
N VAL A 193 7.87 -26.88 -4.15
CA VAL A 193 9.02 -25.98 -4.02
C VAL A 193 9.16 -25.12 -5.27
N ALA A 194 9.42 -23.83 -5.09
CA ALA A 194 9.80 -22.94 -6.19
C ALA A 194 10.81 -21.88 -5.75
N VAL A 195 11.52 -21.31 -6.72
CA VAL A 195 12.49 -20.23 -6.55
C VAL A 195 11.97 -18.97 -7.23
N CYS A 196 11.93 -17.86 -6.52
CA CYS A 196 11.26 -16.61 -6.89
C CYS A 196 12.24 -15.44 -6.76
N SER A 197 12.98 -15.11 -7.83
CA SER A 197 14.10 -14.17 -7.78
C SER A 197 14.03 -13.02 -8.79
N THR A 198 14.65 -11.89 -8.46
CA THR A 198 14.82 -10.77 -9.41
C THR A 198 16.02 -10.94 -10.34
N SER A 199 16.95 -11.84 -10.00
CA SER A 199 18.12 -12.18 -10.83
C SER A 199 17.74 -12.83 -12.16
N ASN A 200 18.70 -12.79 -13.09
CA ASN A 200 18.51 -13.37 -14.43
C ASN A 200 18.29 -14.89 -14.37
N GLU A 201 17.34 -15.37 -15.18
CA GLU A 201 16.91 -16.77 -15.23
C GLU A 201 18.07 -17.77 -15.38
N LYS A 202 19.07 -17.46 -16.21
CA LYS A 202 20.21 -18.37 -16.45
C LYS A 202 21.06 -18.61 -15.21
N ALA A 203 21.30 -17.57 -14.40
CA ALA A 203 22.03 -17.72 -13.14
C ALA A 203 21.22 -18.53 -12.12
N VAL A 204 19.93 -18.24 -11.98
CA VAL A 204 19.02 -18.97 -11.06
C VAL A 204 18.89 -20.44 -11.47
N SER A 205 18.70 -20.70 -12.76
CA SER A 205 18.62 -22.06 -13.33
C SER A 205 19.93 -22.84 -13.18
N ALA A 206 21.10 -22.18 -13.36
CA ALA A 206 22.40 -22.79 -13.08
C ALA A 206 22.58 -23.09 -11.58
N ILE A 207 22.18 -22.18 -10.68
CA ILE A 207 22.24 -22.41 -9.22
C ILE A 207 21.39 -23.63 -8.83
N VAL A 208 20.16 -23.71 -9.30
CA VAL A 208 19.27 -24.85 -8.99
C VAL A 208 19.79 -26.15 -9.62
N SER A 209 20.10 -26.18 -10.91
CA SER A 209 20.53 -27.42 -11.60
C SER A 209 21.93 -27.90 -11.21
N CYS A 210 22.91 -26.99 -11.03
CA CYS A 210 24.27 -27.36 -10.69
C CYS A 210 24.45 -27.59 -9.19
N LEU A 211 23.90 -26.74 -8.32
CA LEU A 211 24.18 -26.79 -6.88
C LEU A 211 23.21 -27.72 -6.14
N LEU A 212 21.89 -27.52 -6.28
CA LEU A 212 20.87 -28.42 -5.71
C LEU A 212 20.76 -29.76 -6.47
N GLY A 213 21.28 -29.82 -7.71
CA GLY A 213 21.35 -31.04 -8.51
C GLY A 213 20.08 -31.32 -9.34
N PRO A 214 20.20 -32.17 -10.39
CA PRO A 214 19.13 -32.36 -11.38
C PRO A 214 17.85 -32.94 -10.79
N GLU A 215 17.94 -33.92 -9.89
CA GLU A 215 16.77 -34.60 -9.29
C GLU A 215 15.87 -33.65 -8.49
N ARG A 216 16.47 -32.62 -7.86
CA ARG A 216 15.73 -31.54 -7.20
C ARG A 216 15.26 -30.50 -8.21
N ALA A 217 16.10 -30.15 -9.19
CA ALA A 217 15.78 -29.16 -10.21
C ALA A 217 14.55 -29.54 -11.06
N GLU A 218 14.34 -30.83 -11.37
CA GLU A 218 13.14 -31.30 -12.07
C GLU A 218 11.84 -31.10 -11.27
N GLN A 219 11.92 -30.92 -9.95
CA GLN A 219 10.79 -30.75 -9.04
C GLN A 219 10.61 -29.29 -8.55
N ILE A 220 11.55 -28.40 -8.86
CA ILE A 220 11.57 -27.00 -8.42
C ILE A 220 11.18 -26.08 -9.59
N GLN A 221 10.07 -25.35 -9.46
CA GLN A 221 9.70 -24.35 -10.47
C GLN A 221 10.52 -23.06 -10.28
N ILE A 222 10.95 -22.43 -11.37
CA ILE A 222 11.80 -21.23 -11.35
C ILE A 222 11.05 -20.04 -11.93
N PHE A 223 10.88 -19.01 -11.12
CA PHE A 223 10.34 -17.70 -11.48
C PHE A 223 11.46 -16.68 -11.31
N ALA A 224 12.01 -16.20 -12.42
CA ALA A 224 13.22 -15.39 -12.43
C ALA A 224 13.17 -14.27 -13.48
N GLY A 225 13.96 -13.22 -13.26
CA GLY A 225 14.18 -12.13 -14.22
C GLY A 225 12.89 -11.47 -14.70
N ASP A 226 12.71 -11.41 -16.02
CA ASP A 226 11.62 -10.71 -16.70
C ASP A 226 10.32 -11.50 -16.88
N VAL A 227 10.17 -12.64 -16.18
CA VAL A 227 8.90 -13.37 -16.09
C VAL A 227 7.76 -12.51 -15.49
N VAL A 228 8.10 -11.50 -14.68
CA VAL A 228 7.16 -10.46 -14.23
C VAL A 228 7.65 -9.03 -14.57
N PRO A 229 6.74 -8.12 -15.00
CA PRO A 229 7.10 -6.76 -15.41
C PRO A 229 7.35 -5.80 -14.23
N ARG A 230 7.02 -6.21 -13.01
CA ARG A 230 7.31 -5.47 -11.76
C ARG A 230 8.05 -6.41 -10.82
N LYS A 231 9.17 -5.94 -10.27
CA LYS A 231 10.08 -6.71 -9.39
C LYS A 231 9.71 -6.47 -7.93
N LYS A 232 10.26 -7.29 -7.02
CA LYS A 232 10.28 -7.03 -5.58
C LYS A 232 10.68 -5.54 -5.33
N PRO A 233 9.95 -4.77 -4.51
CA PRO A 233 8.96 -5.18 -3.52
C PRO A 233 7.53 -5.41 -4.05
N ASP A 234 7.30 -5.40 -5.37
CA ASP A 234 6.01 -5.77 -5.94
C ASP A 234 5.76 -7.29 -5.77
N PRO A 235 4.58 -7.72 -5.29
CA PRO A 235 4.29 -9.12 -5.00
C PRO A 235 4.11 -10.02 -6.25
N ALA A 236 4.15 -9.44 -7.45
CA ALA A 236 3.84 -10.15 -8.70
C ALA A 236 4.58 -11.49 -8.88
N ILE A 237 5.84 -11.61 -8.45
CA ILE A 237 6.62 -12.84 -8.62
C ILE A 237 6.13 -13.99 -7.74
N TYR A 238 5.76 -13.70 -6.48
CA TYR A 238 5.21 -14.68 -5.55
C TYR A 238 3.76 -15.04 -5.90
N LEU A 239 2.96 -14.07 -6.33
CA LEU A 239 1.61 -14.32 -6.80
C LEU A 239 1.60 -15.19 -8.07
N LEU A 240 2.53 -14.96 -9.00
CA LEU A 240 2.72 -15.83 -10.17
C LEU A 240 3.12 -17.25 -9.76
N ALA A 241 4.02 -17.40 -8.80
CA ALA A 241 4.43 -18.70 -8.30
C ALA A 241 3.26 -19.47 -7.65
N ALA A 242 2.46 -18.81 -6.80
CA ALA A 242 1.30 -19.42 -6.17
C ALA A 242 0.21 -19.83 -7.18
N ASP A 243 -0.07 -18.98 -8.18
CA ASP A 243 -1.02 -19.26 -9.28
C ASP A 243 -0.55 -20.45 -10.13
N THR A 244 0.72 -20.44 -10.56
CA THR A 244 1.31 -21.51 -11.39
C THR A 244 1.42 -22.85 -10.63
N LEU A 245 1.70 -22.80 -9.33
CA LEU A 245 1.68 -23.98 -8.45
C LEU A 245 0.26 -24.40 -8.04
N GLY A 246 -0.77 -23.60 -8.29
CA GLY A 246 -2.16 -23.87 -7.89
C GLY A 246 -2.32 -23.99 -6.37
N VAL A 247 -1.77 -23.04 -5.61
CA VAL A 247 -1.81 -23.02 -4.13
C VAL A 247 -2.30 -21.66 -3.62
N ASP A 248 -2.93 -21.65 -2.44
CA ASP A 248 -3.35 -20.41 -1.79
C ASP A 248 -2.15 -19.69 -1.15
N PRO A 249 -1.96 -18.36 -1.36
CA PRO A 249 -0.87 -17.61 -0.74
C PRO A 249 -0.84 -17.68 0.80
N SER A 250 -1.99 -17.74 1.47
CA SER A 250 -2.06 -17.90 2.93
C SER A 250 -1.56 -19.26 3.42
N SER A 251 -1.44 -20.23 2.52
CA SER A 251 -0.87 -21.56 2.77
C SER A 251 0.59 -21.69 2.28
N CYS A 252 1.24 -20.59 1.89
CA CYS A 252 2.62 -20.57 1.43
C CYS A 252 3.55 -19.97 2.50
N VAL A 253 4.77 -20.51 2.60
CA VAL A 253 5.87 -19.92 3.38
C VAL A 253 6.98 -19.52 2.42
N VAL A 254 7.34 -18.24 2.45
CA VAL A 254 8.47 -17.67 1.72
C VAL A 254 9.72 -17.72 2.59
N VAL A 255 10.86 -18.10 2.01
CA VAL A 255 12.19 -17.91 2.63
C VAL A 255 12.91 -16.81 1.86
N GLU A 256 13.33 -15.77 2.59
CA GLU A 256 13.87 -14.51 2.07
C GLU A 256 15.13 -14.10 2.84
N ASP A 257 15.93 -13.18 2.30
CA ASP A 257 17.06 -12.59 3.04
C ASP A 257 16.94 -11.06 3.17
N SER A 258 16.08 -10.41 2.38
CA SER A 258 16.10 -8.95 2.17
C SER A 258 14.80 -8.28 2.62
N GLY A 259 14.87 -7.03 3.10
CA GLY A 259 13.70 -6.24 3.46
C GLY A 259 12.82 -5.90 2.25
N ILE A 260 13.42 -5.78 1.07
CA ILE A 260 12.72 -5.58 -0.21
C ILE A 260 11.91 -6.84 -0.60
N GLY A 261 12.49 -8.03 -0.41
CA GLY A 261 11.84 -9.28 -0.75
C GLY A 261 10.84 -9.75 0.27
N LEU A 262 11.12 -9.57 1.57
CA LEU A 262 10.15 -9.63 2.66
C LEU A 262 8.91 -8.77 2.35
N ALA A 263 9.10 -7.53 1.90
CA ALA A 263 7.98 -6.65 1.53
C ALA A 263 7.13 -7.23 0.39
N ALA A 264 7.76 -7.85 -0.62
CA ALA A 264 7.03 -8.55 -1.69
C ALA A 264 6.28 -9.79 -1.18
N ALA A 265 6.88 -10.57 -0.28
CA ALA A 265 6.26 -11.76 0.32
C ALA A 265 5.02 -11.41 1.16
N LYS A 266 5.13 -10.42 2.06
CA LYS A 266 3.98 -9.95 2.86
C LYS A 266 2.93 -9.27 1.99
N ALA A 267 3.32 -8.52 0.94
CA ALA A 267 2.38 -7.94 -0.02
C ALA A 267 1.67 -8.99 -0.91
N ALA A 268 2.21 -10.21 -1.01
CA ALA A 268 1.56 -11.34 -1.66
C ALA A 268 0.55 -12.07 -0.74
N GLY A 269 0.43 -11.66 0.54
CA GLY A 269 -0.42 -12.31 1.53
C GLY A 269 0.17 -13.59 2.12
N MET A 270 1.48 -13.77 2.04
CA MET A 270 2.18 -14.98 2.47
C MET A 270 2.82 -14.84 3.85
N THR A 271 3.11 -15.98 4.47
CA THR A 271 4.03 -16.08 5.60
C THR A 271 5.46 -16.01 5.07
N CYS A 272 6.36 -15.33 5.78
CA CYS A 272 7.74 -15.09 5.37
C CYS A 272 8.71 -15.27 6.54
N ILE A 273 9.66 -16.18 6.35
CA ILE A 273 10.81 -16.40 7.24
C ILE A 273 12.02 -15.73 6.59
N VAL A 274 12.73 -14.91 7.34
CA VAL A 274 13.99 -14.30 6.89
C VAL A 274 15.18 -15.12 7.38
N THR A 275 16.12 -15.41 6.48
CA THR A 275 17.45 -15.95 6.76
C THR A 275 18.51 -14.95 6.32
N LYS A 276 18.94 -14.07 7.23
CA LYS A 276 19.89 -12.96 6.96
C LYS A 276 21.11 -13.42 6.14
N SER A 277 21.48 -12.70 5.08
CA SER A 277 22.70 -12.98 4.30
C SER A 277 23.87 -12.11 4.76
N GLY A 278 25.05 -12.31 4.16
CA GLY A 278 26.27 -11.57 4.51
C GLY A 278 26.20 -10.05 4.40
N TYR A 279 25.20 -9.49 3.70
CA TYR A 279 25.04 -8.02 3.54
C TYR A 279 23.65 -7.48 3.92
N THR A 280 22.65 -8.33 4.16
CA THR A 280 21.32 -7.89 4.62
C THR A 280 21.14 -7.92 6.14
N ALA A 281 22.16 -8.35 6.89
CA ALA A 281 22.05 -8.60 8.33
C ALA A 281 21.55 -7.40 9.16
N ASP A 282 21.81 -6.17 8.71
CA ASP A 282 21.40 -4.91 9.34
C ASP A 282 20.10 -4.30 8.75
N GLU A 283 19.44 -4.98 7.80
CA GLU A 283 18.14 -4.53 7.27
C GLU A 283 16.99 -4.70 8.27
N ASN A 284 15.91 -3.94 8.08
CA ASN A 284 14.73 -4.03 8.93
C ASN A 284 13.82 -5.20 8.51
N PHE A 285 13.74 -6.21 9.38
CA PHE A 285 12.88 -7.39 9.22
C PHE A 285 11.66 -7.40 10.16
N SER A 286 11.23 -6.25 10.70
CA SER A 286 10.11 -6.13 11.66
C SER A 286 8.78 -6.73 11.19
N ASN A 287 8.63 -6.97 9.87
CA ASN A 287 7.41 -7.46 9.25
C ASN A 287 7.48 -8.95 8.86
N ALA A 288 8.57 -9.64 9.20
CA ALA A 288 8.74 -11.08 9.00
C ALA A 288 8.05 -11.87 10.13
N ASP A 289 7.53 -13.05 9.80
CA ASP A 289 6.88 -13.92 10.78
C ASP A 289 7.91 -14.71 11.63
N ALA A 290 9.14 -14.87 11.10
CA ALA A 290 10.32 -15.28 11.85
C ALA A 290 11.62 -14.74 11.19
N VAL A 291 12.69 -14.59 11.97
CA VAL A 291 14.00 -14.11 11.49
C VAL A 291 15.12 -14.95 12.11
N PHE A 292 16.01 -15.47 11.27
CA PHE A 292 17.17 -16.29 11.64
C PHE A 292 18.43 -15.81 10.89
N ASP A 293 19.59 -16.32 11.29
CA ASP A 293 20.86 -16.16 10.59
C ASP A 293 21.02 -17.14 9.42
N CYS A 294 20.54 -18.38 9.56
CA CYS A 294 20.41 -19.35 8.46
C CYS A 294 19.26 -20.34 8.74
N ILE A 295 19.08 -21.36 7.88
CA ILE A 295 18.16 -22.48 8.14
C ILE A 295 18.82 -23.50 9.09
N GLY A 296 20.11 -23.76 8.86
CA GLY A 296 20.96 -24.61 9.69
C GLY A 296 20.76 -26.10 9.45
N ASP A 297 21.84 -26.87 9.63
CA ASP A 297 21.86 -28.34 9.58
C ASP A 297 22.15 -28.90 10.97
N PRO A 298 21.62 -30.08 11.35
CA PRO A 298 21.90 -30.69 12.65
C PRO A 298 23.41 -30.85 12.92
N PRO A 299 23.92 -30.51 14.11
CA PRO A 299 23.17 -30.19 15.33
C PRO A 299 22.74 -28.72 15.48
N GLU A 300 23.13 -27.82 14.57
CA GLU A 300 22.84 -26.39 14.68
C GLU A 300 21.66 -25.94 13.79
N GLU A 301 20.58 -26.72 13.81
CA GLU A 301 19.34 -26.38 13.11
C GLU A 301 18.65 -25.16 13.75
N ARG A 302 18.28 -24.17 12.93
CA ARG A 302 17.47 -23.01 13.37
C ARG A 302 15.98 -23.27 13.18
N PHE A 303 15.60 -23.85 12.04
CA PHE A 303 14.24 -24.28 11.76
C PHE A 303 14.16 -25.39 10.68
N ASP A 304 12.99 -26.03 10.62
CA ASP A 304 12.66 -27.16 9.76
C ASP A 304 11.28 -26.95 9.08
N LEU A 305 10.82 -27.95 8.31
CA LEU A 305 9.49 -27.91 7.68
C LEU A 305 8.34 -27.90 8.71
N ALA A 306 8.47 -28.55 9.87
CA ALA A 306 7.43 -28.53 10.90
C ALA A 306 7.26 -27.13 11.49
N PHE A 307 8.36 -26.40 11.74
CA PHE A 307 8.30 -24.98 12.12
C PHE A 307 7.55 -24.13 11.09
N CYS A 308 7.81 -24.33 9.79
CA CYS A 308 7.08 -23.63 8.72
C CYS A 308 5.55 -23.89 8.78
N GLY A 309 5.12 -25.11 9.11
CA GLY A 309 3.70 -25.43 9.32
C GLY A 309 3.12 -24.78 10.59
N ASN A 310 3.82 -24.90 11.71
CA ASN A 310 3.44 -24.29 12.99
C ASN A 310 3.29 -22.76 12.91
N LEU A 311 4.04 -22.11 12.01
CA LEU A 311 3.98 -20.67 11.78
C LEU A 311 2.68 -20.25 11.07
N LEU A 312 2.18 -21.08 10.14
CA LEU A 312 0.83 -20.91 9.56
C LEU A 312 -0.25 -21.16 10.62
N GLU A 313 -0.12 -22.22 11.43
CA GLU A 313 -1.09 -22.51 12.49
C GLU A 313 -1.21 -21.38 13.52
N LYS A 314 -0.12 -20.69 13.88
CA LYS A 314 -0.20 -19.53 14.79
C LYS A 314 -1.09 -18.42 14.25
N GLN A 315 -0.96 -18.06 12.97
CA GLN A 315 -1.86 -17.07 12.34
C GLN A 315 -3.32 -17.54 12.38
N TYR A 316 -3.61 -18.82 12.07
CA TYR A 316 -4.97 -19.37 12.17
C TYR A 316 -5.50 -19.45 13.62
N CYS A 317 -4.64 -19.70 14.60
CA CYS A 317 -4.98 -19.72 16.02
C CYS A 317 -5.33 -18.34 16.55
N GLU A 318 -4.55 -17.30 16.25
CA GLU A 318 -4.91 -15.92 16.62
C GLU A 318 -6.24 -15.49 15.97
N LEU A 319 -6.41 -15.75 14.66
CA LEU A 319 -7.65 -15.50 13.92
C LEU A 319 -8.88 -16.27 14.45
N SER A 320 -8.69 -17.37 15.19
CA SER A 320 -9.78 -18.16 15.79
C SER A 320 -10.01 -17.88 17.27
N PHE A 321 -9.00 -17.49 18.03
CA PHE A 321 -9.17 -16.92 19.38
C PHE A 321 -10.01 -15.64 19.34
N TYR A 322 -9.79 -14.77 18.34
CA TYR A 322 -10.64 -13.60 18.10
C TYR A 322 -12.10 -13.95 17.73
N LYS A 323 -12.38 -15.16 17.21
CA LYS A 323 -13.77 -15.64 17.01
C LYS A 323 -14.40 -16.19 18.29
N HIS A 324 -13.65 -16.90 19.13
CA HIS A 324 -14.21 -17.54 20.32
C HIS A 324 -14.35 -16.62 21.53
N SER A 325 -13.45 -15.65 21.72
CA SER A 325 -13.52 -14.73 22.86
C SER A 325 -14.77 -13.84 22.85
N PHE A 326 -15.39 -13.60 21.69
CA PHE A 326 -16.61 -12.80 21.55
C PHE A 326 -17.92 -13.53 21.93
N LEU A 327 -17.85 -14.81 22.30
CA LEU A 327 -19.02 -15.66 22.56
C LEU A 327 -19.22 -16.06 24.03
N PHE A 328 -18.37 -15.61 24.96
CA PHE A 328 -18.39 -16.09 26.35
C PHE A 328 -18.09 -15.06 27.47
N THR A 329 -18.43 -13.78 27.27
CA THR A 329 -18.37 -12.75 28.34
C THR A 329 -19.69 -11.98 28.46
N ALA A 330 -20.76 -12.68 28.82
CA ALA A 330 -22.09 -12.09 29.02
C ALA A 330 -22.92 -12.80 30.11
N ARG A 331 -22.27 -13.29 31.18
CA ARG A 331 -22.95 -13.68 32.43
C ARG A 331 -21.98 -13.81 33.62
N ASP A 332 -22.61 -13.76 34.78
CA ASP A 332 -22.15 -14.05 36.13
C ASP A 332 -21.05 -13.16 36.73
N SER A 333 -21.26 -12.86 38.00
CA SER A 333 -20.56 -11.90 38.83
C SER A 333 -20.36 -12.51 40.22
N GLY A 334 -19.19 -12.35 40.82
CA GLY A 334 -18.92 -12.89 42.14
C GLY A 334 -17.44 -12.86 42.51
N HIS A 335 -17.20 -12.89 43.82
CA HIS A 335 -15.89 -12.96 44.49
C HIS A 335 -15.01 -14.14 44.00
N GLN A 336 -13.70 -14.21 44.27
CA GLN A 336 -13.06 -13.91 45.56
C GLN A 336 -11.52 -13.74 45.47
N GLU A 337 -10.91 -13.18 46.50
CA GLU A 337 -9.46 -12.99 46.66
C GLU A 337 -8.74 -14.29 47.09
N SER A 338 -7.48 -14.45 46.68
CA SER A 338 -6.43 -15.14 47.45
C SER A 338 -5.02 -14.83 46.93
N GLU A 339 -4.04 -14.84 47.82
CA GLU A 339 -2.61 -14.53 47.55
C GLU A 339 -1.79 -15.82 47.27
N PHE A 340 -0.62 -15.71 46.61
CA PHE A 340 0.70 -15.99 47.25
C PHE A 340 1.93 -15.74 46.32
N THR A 341 2.72 -14.73 46.71
CA THR A 341 4.21 -14.54 46.67
C THR A 341 5.18 -15.21 45.65
N ALA A 342 6.11 -14.36 45.15
CA ALA A 342 7.57 -14.57 44.91
C ALA A 342 8.04 -15.59 43.82
N GLU A 343 9.25 -15.53 43.24
CA GLU A 343 10.51 -14.72 43.41
C GLU A 343 10.86 -14.06 42.02
N GLU A 344 11.56 -12.92 41.82
CA GLU A 344 12.95 -12.47 42.16
C GLU A 344 14.07 -13.42 41.67
N GLU A 345 15.19 -13.03 41.03
CA GLU A 345 15.78 -11.74 40.54
C GLU A 345 16.10 -11.87 39.00
N GLU A 346 16.75 -11.00 38.21
CA GLU A 346 17.85 -10.04 38.42
C GLU A 346 17.92 -8.97 37.29
N HIS A 347 17.90 -7.67 37.65
CA HIS A 347 18.82 -6.67 37.04
C HIS A 347 18.87 -5.34 37.81
N LYS A 348 19.98 -5.08 38.51
CA LYS A 348 20.21 -3.83 39.26
C LYS A 348 21.68 -3.40 39.30
N LYS A 349 22.17 -2.82 38.19
CA LYS A 349 23.42 -2.04 38.05
C LYS A 349 23.24 -1.10 36.83
N MET A 350 23.63 0.18 36.82
CA MET A 350 24.44 0.95 37.78
C MET A 350 23.79 2.32 38.11
N LYS A 351 24.33 3.04 39.11
CA LYS A 351 24.00 4.43 39.46
C LYS A 351 25.26 5.27 39.66
N ARG A 352 25.13 6.60 39.43
CA ARG A 352 26.01 7.77 39.73
C ARG A 352 26.41 8.52 38.46
N PHE A 353 26.62 9.84 38.47
CA PHE A 353 26.77 10.82 39.58
C PHE A 353 25.57 11.82 39.59
N PHE A 354 25.39 12.86 40.43
CA PHE A 354 26.22 13.61 41.42
C PHE A 354 25.37 14.08 42.64
N GLN A 355 26.02 14.67 43.65
CA GLN A 355 25.49 15.42 44.83
C GLN A 355 26.62 16.32 45.39
N PRO A 356 26.41 17.25 46.35
CA PRO A 356 25.36 18.29 46.47
C PRO A 356 25.94 19.67 46.91
N ILE A 357 25.13 20.75 46.95
CA ILE A 357 25.41 22.00 47.70
C ILE A 357 24.10 22.48 48.39
N GLU A 358 24.20 23.32 49.43
CA GLU A 358 23.19 23.53 50.50
C GLU A 358 22.18 24.71 50.31
N LYS A 359 21.51 25.12 51.40
CA LYS A 359 20.23 25.87 51.46
C LYS A 359 20.37 27.37 51.72
N ASP A 360 19.40 28.15 51.24
CA ASP A 360 18.51 29.02 52.06
C ASP A 360 17.30 29.46 51.20
N GLY A 361 16.13 29.92 51.68
CA GLY A 361 15.60 30.00 53.05
C GLY A 361 14.26 30.81 53.07
N SER A 362 13.25 30.38 53.88
CA SER A 362 11.96 31.08 54.12
C SER A 362 10.95 31.15 52.91
N ILE A 363 9.64 31.43 53.02
CA ILE A 363 8.72 31.66 54.18
C ILE A 363 7.23 31.31 53.83
N LYS A 364 6.44 30.89 54.84
CA LYS A 364 4.95 30.84 54.99
C LYS A 364 4.00 30.30 53.87
N LYS A 365 3.15 29.34 54.28
CA LYS A 365 1.78 29.11 53.74
C LYS A 365 0.73 29.98 54.48
N PRO A 366 -0.45 30.25 53.90
CA PRO A 366 -1.72 30.46 54.62
C PRO A 366 -2.42 29.12 54.99
N THR A 367 -3.51 29.15 55.76
CA THR A 367 -4.19 27.94 56.30
C THR A 367 -5.71 28.03 56.14
N ILE A 368 -6.39 26.87 56.15
CA ILE A 368 -7.84 26.70 55.95
C ILE A 368 -8.63 27.02 57.23
N SER A 369 -9.82 27.60 57.07
CA SER A 369 -10.86 27.71 58.11
C SER A 369 -12.24 28.03 57.50
N SER A 370 -13.41 27.55 57.96
CA SER A 370 -13.81 26.31 58.69
C SER A 370 -15.29 26.43 59.08
N VAL A 371 -16.06 25.33 59.10
CA VAL A 371 -17.45 25.24 59.69
C VAL A 371 -18.51 26.02 58.87
N SER A 372 -19.81 25.69 58.78
CA SER A 372 -20.69 24.73 59.48
C SER A 372 -21.58 23.89 58.54
N SER A 373 -22.15 22.81 59.09
CA SER A 373 -23.19 21.96 58.49
C SER A 373 -24.63 22.46 58.71
N SER A 374 -25.53 22.16 57.77
CA SER A 374 -26.97 22.02 58.02
C SER A 374 -27.60 21.07 57.01
N GLU A 375 -28.13 19.93 57.48
CA GLU A 375 -29.00 19.07 56.68
C GLU A 375 -30.39 19.71 56.59
N LYS A 376 -31.08 19.58 55.43
CA LYS A 376 -32.31 18.77 55.37
C LYS A 376 -32.97 18.71 53.98
N ASP A 377 -33.75 17.63 53.86
CA ASP A 377 -34.94 17.40 53.03
C ASP A 377 -34.78 17.56 51.51
N GLY A 378 -35.21 16.53 50.77
CA GLY A 378 -35.20 16.49 49.30
C GLY A 378 -36.63 16.45 48.75
N GLU A 379 -36.83 17.05 47.58
CA GLU A 379 -38.12 17.10 46.90
C GLU A 379 -37.93 16.75 45.41
N GLN A 380 -38.84 15.94 44.86
CA GLN A 380 -38.83 15.58 43.44
C GLN A 380 -39.65 16.61 42.65
N THR A 381 -38.98 17.57 42.01
CA THR A 381 -39.63 18.48 41.05
C THR A 381 -39.30 18.10 39.62
N THR A 382 -40.32 17.64 38.88
CA THR A 382 -40.26 17.47 37.43
C THR A 382 -40.27 18.83 36.74
N GLU A 383 -39.19 19.22 36.07
CA GLU A 383 -39.22 20.40 35.19
C GLU A 383 -39.50 20.02 33.74
N THR A 384 -40.52 20.68 33.19
CA THR A 384 -41.04 20.47 31.83
C THR A 384 -40.14 21.16 30.82
N ILE A 385 -39.61 20.42 29.84
CA ILE A 385 -38.89 21.05 28.70
C ILE A 385 -39.89 21.84 27.87
N SER A 386 -39.80 23.17 27.91
CA SER A 386 -40.55 24.07 27.05
C SER A 386 -39.89 24.15 25.67
N GLU A 387 -40.55 23.65 24.63
CA GLU A 387 -40.06 23.72 23.25
C GLU A 387 -40.10 25.15 22.67
N SER A 388 -39.06 25.95 22.93
CA SER A 388 -38.82 27.19 22.19
C SER A 388 -38.21 26.87 20.83
N ALA A 389 -39.07 26.69 19.81
CA ALA A 389 -38.68 26.28 18.46
C ALA A 389 -37.90 27.37 17.68
N GLY A 390 -36.62 27.54 18.01
CA GLY A 390 -35.62 28.23 17.19
C GLY A 390 -34.70 27.21 16.51
N ASP A 391 -34.98 26.87 15.25
CA ASP A 391 -34.24 25.86 14.46
C ASP A 391 -32.88 26.37 13.96
N ASN A 392 -32.03 26.80 14.91
CA ASN A 392 -30.61 27.05 14.70
C ASN A 392 -29.91 25.70 14.48
N LYS A 393 -30.02 25.17 13.27
CA LYS A 393 -29.36 23.92 12.86
C LYS A 393 -27.86 24.01 13.14
N LYS A 394 -27.41 23.24 14.13
CA LYS A 394 -26.01 23.15 14.52
C LYS A 394 -25.17 22.82 13.29
N GLU A 395 -24.12 23.60 13.03
CA GLU A 395 -23.16 23.33 11.96
C GLU A 395 -21.88 22.69 12.52
N PRO A 396 -21.10 21.96 11.70
CA PRO A 396 -19.85 21.37 12.16
C PRO A 396 -18.83 22.43 12.61
N THR A 397 -18.10 22.11 13.67
CA THR A 397 -17.08 22.97 14.30
C THR A 397 -15.71 22.31 14.43
N LYS A 398 -15.68 20.97 14.57
CA LYS A 398 -14.46 20.17 14.65
C LYS A 398 -14.23 19.40 13.35
N PHE A 399 -13.06 19.59 12.76
CA PHE A 399 -12.69 18.97 11.49
C PHE A 399 -11.39 18.20 11.65
N LEU A 400 -11.28 17.06 10.95
CA LEU A 400 -10.05 16.30 10.79
C LEU A 400 -9.80 16.04 9.30
N THR A 401 -8.54 16.07 8.89
CA THR A 401 -8.12 15.59 7.57
C THR A 401 -6.92 14.66 7.68
N TRP A 402 -6.86 13.62 6.84
CA TRP A 402 -5.77 12.64 6.86
C TRP A 402 -5.61 11.92 5.51
N ASN A 403 -4.42 12.01 4.92
CA ASN A 403 -4.02 11.10 3.86
C ASN A 403 -3.66 9.74 4.46
N ALA A 404 -4.54 8.77 4.26
CA ALA A 404 -4.42 7.45 4.87
C ALA A 404 -3.42 6.53 4.14
N ASN A 405 -2.86 6.94 3.00
CA ASN A 405 -1.99 6.15 2.13
C ASN A 405 -2.39 4.65 2.07
N SER A 406 -3.51 4.38 1.40
CA SER A 406 -4.34 3.17 1.49
C SER A 406 -5.17 3.06 2.78
N PHE A 407 -6.36 3.66 2.76
CA PHE A 407 -7.34 3.57 3.85
C PHE A 407 -7.71 2.13 4.23
N LEU A 408 -7.80 1.21 3.26
CA LEU A 408 -8.04 -0.20 3.55
C LEU A 408 -6.90 -0.86 4.33
N LEU A 409 -5.64 -0.49 4.05
CA LEU A 409 -4.49 -0.99 4.80
C LEU A 409 -4.53 -0.48 6.25
N ARG A 410 -4.96 0.77 6.48
CA ARG A 410 -5.19 1.30 7.84
C ARG A 410 -6.32 0.57 8.56
N ILE A 411 -7.41 0.24 7.87
CA ILE A 411 -8.50 -0.58 8.45
C ILE A 411 -8.01 -1.98 8.84
N LYS A 412 -7.13 -2.60 8.04
CA LYS A 412 -6.57 -3.93 8.35
C LYS A 412 -5.54 -3.89 9.49
N ASN A 413 -4.67 -2.88 9.54
CA ASN A 413 -3.45 -2.92 10.36
C ASN A 413 -3.40 -1.92 11.53
N ASN A 414 -4.12 -0.79 11.46
CA ASN A 414 -3.95 0.36 12.38
C ASN A 414 -5.28 0.84 13.01
N TRP A 415 -6.39 0.15 12.73
CA TRP A 415 -7.74 0.67 12.98
C TRP A 415 -8.04 0.90 14.45
N THR A 416 -7.57 0.04 15.36
CA THR A 416 -7.86 0.17 16.80
C THR A 416 -7.24 1.42 17.41
N GLU A 417 -6.06 1.82 16.96
CA GLU A 417 -5.35 3.02 17.41
C GLU A 417 -6.03 4.27 16.85
N PHE A 418 -6.30 4.28 15.54
CA PHE A 418 -7.02 5.36 14.88
C PHE A 418 -8.45 5.53 15.42
N THR A 419 -9.14 4.44 15.76
CA THR A 419 -10.47 4.46 16.39
C THR A 419 -10.43 5.22 17.71
N LYS A 420 -9.51 4.86 18.62
CA LYS A 420 -9.32 5.56 19.91
C LYS A 420 -8.99 7.04 19.73
N PHE A 421 -8.20 7.37 18.70
CA PHE A 421 -7.89 8.76 18.36
C PHE A 421 -9.15 9.54 17.92
N ILE A 422 -10.00 8.97 17.06
CA ILE A 422 -11.27 9.59 16.68
C ILE A 422 -12.25 9.69 17.86
N GLU A 423 -12.28 8.70 18.76
CA GLU A 423 -13.09 8.74 19.99
C GLU A 423 -12.66 9.86 20.94
N ASN A 424 -11.35 10.12 21.06
CA ASN A 424 -10.81 11.19 21.91
C ASN A 424 -10.96 12.60 21.29
N LEU A 425 -10.81 12.73 19.97
CA LEU A 425 -10.89 14.01 19.25
C LEU A 425 -12.34 14.44 18.97
N ASP A 426 -13.26 13.47 18.81
CA ASP A 426 -14.66 13.63 18.38
C ASP A 426 -14.86 14.63 17.22
N PRO A 427 -14.18 14.48 16.06
CA PRO A 427 -14.30 15.41 14.93
C PRO A 427 -15.68 15.30 14.26
N ASP A 428 -16.38 16.42 14.08
CA ASP A 428 -17.70 16.50 13.42
C ASP A 428 -17.64 16.07 11.95
N VAL A 429 -16.51 16.33 11.28
CA VAL A 429 -16.23 15.96 9.89
C VAL A 429 -14.82 15.38 9.77
N ILE A 430 -14.67 14.27 9.05
CA ILE A 430 -13.37 13.66 8.73
C ILE A 430 -13.20 13.59 7.21
N ALA A 431 -12.16 14.22 6.68
CA ALA A 431 -11.75 14.15 5.29
C ALA A 431 -10.59 13.14 5.15
N ILE A 432 -10.80 12.07 4.37
CA ILE A 432 -9.76 11.07 4.09
C ILE A 432 -9.27 11.23 2.65
N GLN A 433 -7.95 11.15 2.46
CA GLN A 433 -7.30 11.10 1.15
C GLN A 433 -6.60 9.76 0.90
N PHE A 434 -6.39 9.47 -0.38
CA PHE A 434 -5.70 8.29 -0.93
C PHE A 434 -6.23 6.94 -0.39
N LEU A 435 -7.46 6.61 -0.77
CA LEU A 435 -8.12 5.36 -0.38
C LEU A 435 -7.40 4.10 -0.92
N LEU A 436 -6.78 4.18 -2.11
CA LEU A 436 -6.17 3.07 -2.86
C LEU A 436 -7.12 1.87 -2.99
N ASN A 437 -8.14 2.02 -3.84
CA ASN A 437 -9.24 1.06 -3.95
C ASN A 437 -8.83 -0.27 -4.65
N PRO A 438 -8.93 -1.44 -3.98
CA PRO A 438 -9.04 -2.71 -4.69
C PRO A 438 -10.41 -2.71 -5.41
N TYR A 439 -10.37 -2.82 -6.74
CA TYR A 439 -11.36 -2.23 -7.68
C TYR A 439 -12.87 -2.38 -7.37
N VAL A 440 -13.28 -3.36 -6.57
CA VAL A 440 -14.64 -3.89 -6.51
C VAL A 440 -15.32 -3.58 -5.16
N THR A 441 -14.52 -3.35 -4.12
CA THR A 441 -14.91 -3.33 -2.70
C THR A 441 -15.90 -2.21 -2.35
N LEU A 442 -15.57 -0.95 -2.69
CA LEU A 442 -16.41 0.22 -2.39
C LEU A 442 -17.48 0.53 -3.45
N ALA A 443 -17.37 -0.04 -4.65
CA ALA A 443 -18.43 0.06 -5.65
C ALA A 443 -19.64 -0.82 -5.27
N ASN A 444 -19.37 -2.04 -4.80
CA ASN A 444 -20.38 -2.93 -4.23
C ASN A 444 -20.96 -2.43 -2.90
N PHE A 445 -20.37 -1.42 -2.27
CA PHE A 445 -20.94 -0.72 -1.11
C PHE A 445 -22.09 0.20 -1.56
N CYS A 446 -21.85 1.12 -2.51
CA CYS A 446 -22.87 2.09 -2.95
C CYS A 446 -23.89 1.50 -3.94
N ASN A 447 -23.56 0.46 -4.70
CA ASN A 447 -24.48 -0.12 -5.70
C ASN A 447 -25.71 -0.79 -5.10
N ALA A 448 -25.65 -1.24 -3.84
CA ALA A 448 -26.78 -1.82 -3.12
C ALA A 448 -27.72 -0.78 -2.49
N VAL A 449 -27.42 0.51 -2.63
CA VAL A 449 -28.09 1.62 -1.94
C VAL A 449 -29.05 2.39 -2.87
N ASN A 450 -28.77 2.42 -4.17
CA ASN A 450 -29.52 3.22 -5.16
C ASN A 450 -30.67 2.45 -5.86
N VAL A 451 -31.35 1.53 -5.16
CA VAL A 451 -32.37 0.63 -5.77
C VAL A 451 -33.82 0.99 -5.41
N GLU A 452 -34.10 1.57 -4.23
CA GLU A 452 -35.48 1.80 -3.77
C GLU A 452 -36.05 3.20 -4.12
N GLU A 453 -35.25 4.28 -4.10
CA GLU A 453 -35.73 5.64 -4.46
C GLU A 453 -35.82 5.87 -5.99
N ARG A 454 -36.65 5.11 -6.73
CA ARG A 454 -37.01 5.46 -8.12
C ARG A 454 -38.32 4.92 -8.75
N GLU A 455 -39.23 4.26 -8.01
CA GLU A 455 -40.49 3.76 -8.61
C GLU A 455 -41.65 4.79 -8.63
N GLU A 456 -41.68 5.77 -7.70
CA GLU A 456 -42.74 6.79 -7.65
C GLU A 456 -42.51 7.97 -8.60
N LEU A 457 -42.67 7.78 -9.93
CA LEU A 457 -42.99 8.91 -10.85
C LEU A 457 -43.54 8.53 -12.25
N TRP A 458 -43.98 7.29 -12.49
CA TRP A 458 -44.50 6.85 -13.81
C TRP A 458 -45.91 6.21 -13.78
N PHE A 459 -46.84 6.76 -12.98
CA PHE A 459 -48.26 6.43 -13.09
C PHE A 459 -48.99 7.32 -14.10
N SER A 460 -48.88 6.99 -15.39
CA SER A 460 -49.85 7.40 -16.41
C SER A 460 -49.81 6.48 -17.64
N THR A 461 -50.98 6.04 -18.11
CA THR A 461 -51.21 5.34 -19.39
C THR A 461 -50.30 4.13 -19.70
N PHE A 462 -50.75 2.92 -19.37
CA PHE A 462 -51.45 2.06 -20.35
C PHE A 462 -52.21 0.91 -19.66
N THR A 463 -53.16 0.31 -20.37
CA THR A 463 -54.09 -0.74 -19.87
C THR A 463 -53.80 -2.10 -20.55
N PHE A 464 -54.39 -3.18 -20.03
CA PHE A 464 -54.37 -4.60 -20.48
C PHE A 464 -53.20 -5.49 -19.99
N ILE A 465 -53.35 -6.80 -19.72
CA ILE A 465 -54.49 -7.60 -19.19
C ILE A 465 -53.97 -9.01 -18.77
N PHE A 466 -54.51 -9.63 -17.68
CA PHE A 466 -54.32 -11.04 -17.24
C PHE A 466 -52.86 -11.54 -16.97
N THR A 467 -52.55 -12.58 -16.18
CA THR A 467 -53.30 -13.42 -15.21
C THR A 467 -52.37 -13.94 -14.08
N ASP A 468 -52.99 -14.42 -13.00
CA ASP A 468 -52.54 -15.49 -12.08
C ASP A 468 -51.29 -15.35 -11.15
N LYS A 469 -51.57 -15.60 -9.86
CA LYS A 469 -50.67 -15.97 -8.74
C LYS A 469 -50.63 -17.54 -8.65
N PRO A 470 -50.12 -18.26 -7.60
CA PRO A 470 -49.59 -17.82 -6.30
C PRO A 470 -48.43 -18.62 -5.64
N TYR A 471 -47.97 -18.08 -4.49
CA TYR A 471 -47.12 -18.66 -3.43
C TYR A 471 -45.65 -19.03 -3.79
N GLY A 472 -44.65 -18.81 -2.92
CA GLY A 472 -44.63 -18.00 -1.70
C GLY A 472 -43.79 -18.56 -0.56
N LEU A 473 -42.96 -17.71 0.06
CA LEU A 473 -42.75 -17.64 1.51
C LEU A 473 -42.06 -16.29 1.83
N VAL A 474 -42.36 -15.73 3.00
CA VAL A 474 -41.65 -14.56 3.56
C VAL A 474 -41.09 -15.00 4.89
N ASP A 475 -39.83 -14.66 5.18
CA ASP A 475 -39.42 -14.46 6.56
C ASP A 475 -38.31 -13.40 6.65
N ALA A 476 -38.26 -12.69 7.78
CA ALA A 476 -37.65 -11.35 7.85
C ALA A 476 -36.30 -11.32 8.59
N PHE A 477 -35.33 -10.57 8.05
CA PHE A 477 -34.13 -10.18 8.79
C PHE A 477 -33.69 -8.74 8.51
N SER A 478 -33.67 -7.93 9.59
CA SER A 478 -32.84 -6.73 9.78
C SER A 478 -32.84 -5.67 8.67
N SER A 479 -33.77 -4.70 8.77
CA SER A 479 -33.61 -3.38 8.14
C SER A 479 -32.34 -2.68 8.67
N GLN A 480 -31.39 -2.38 7.78
CA GLN A 480 -30.20 -1.58 8.07
C GLN A 480 -30.37 -0.14 7.56
N PRO A 481 -29.79 0.88 8.22
CA PRO A 481 -30.00 2.27 7.85
C PRO A 481 -29.39 2.61 6.48
N LEU A 482 -30.21 3.21 5.62
CA LEU A 482 -29.86 3.64 4.27
C LEU A 482 -28.72 4.67 4.27
N LEU A 483 -27.74 4.47 3.39
CA LEU A 483 -26.72 5.47 3.03
C LEU A 483 -27.30 6.41 1.95
N LYS A 484 -26.76 7.62 1.76
CA LYS A 484 -27.24 8.55 0.70
C LYS A 484 -26.09 9.19 -0.11
N GLY A 485 -25.90 8.74 -1.35
CA GLY A 485 -24.94 9.28 -2.34
C GLY A 485 -24.68 8.32 -3.52
N GLU A 486 -24.54 8.83 -4.75
CA GLU A 486 -24.46 8.04 -6.00
C GLU A 486 -23.02 7.75 -6.51
N VAL A 487 -22.90 6.87 -7.51
CA VAL A 487 -21.73 6.14 -8.04
C VAL A 487 -21.69 6.22 -9.61
N ARG A 488 -20.84 5.58 -10.44
CA ARG A 488 -20.25 4.21 -10.49
C ARG A 488 -18.87 4.17 -11.16
N MET A 489 -18.26 2.98 -11.04
CA MET A 489 -17.00 2.49 -11.63
C MET A 489 -16.85 2.63 -13.17
N PRO A 490 -15.63 2.41 -13.70
CA PRO A 490 -15.38 2.32 -15.13
C PRO A 490 -16.13 1.16 -15.80
N ALA A 491 -16.72 1.47 -16.95
CA ALA A 491 -17.59 0.59 -17.72
C ALA A 491 -16.86 -0.50 -18.53
N ALA A 492 -17.39 -1.72 -18.52
CA ALA A 492 -16.94 -2.83 -19.38
C ALA A 492 -18.13 -3.64 -19.93
N GLY A 493 -18.08 -3.96 -21.22
CA GLY A 493 -18.84 -5.05 -21.82
C GLY A 493 -17.90 -6.21 -22.17
N SER A 494 -18.41 -7.26 -22.80
CA SER A 494 -17.57 -8.32 -23.39
C SER A 494 -16.63 -7.77 -24.49
N LYS A 495 -15.58 -8.50 -24.85
CA LYS A 495 -14.46 -8.01 -25.67
C LYS A 495 -14.89 -7.69 -27.11
N GLY A 496 -15.33 -6.45 -27.34
CA GLY A 496 -15.89 -5.94 -28.61
C GLY A 496 -17.32 -5.39 -28.50
N ALA A 497 -17.99 -5.57 -27.37
CA ALA A 497 -19.32 -5.03 -27.09
C ALA A 497 -19.28 -3.57 -26.59
N PRO A 498 -20.41 -2.83 -26.65
CA PRO A 498 -20.53 -1.51 -26.03
C PRO A 498 -20.22 -1.55 -24.54
N LYS A 499 -19.52 -0.53 -24.03
CA LYS A 499 -19.25 -0.37 -22.60
C LYS A 499 -20.52 0.07 -21.86
N ASN A 500 -20.98 -0.73 -20.89
CA ASN A 500 -22.12 -0.38 -20.03
C ASN A 500 -21.65 0.18 -18.67
N PRO A 501 -21.88 1.47 -18.33
CA PRO A 501 -21.51 2.03 -17.02
C PRO A 501 -22.35 1.53 -15.83
N ARG A 502 -23.34 0.68 -16.08
CA ARG A 502 -24.21 0.10 -15.03
C ARG A 502 -23.78 -1.31 -14.61
N GLU A 503 -23.05 -2.03 -15.47
CA GLU A 503 -22.51 -3.36 -15.16
C GLU A 503 -21.15 -3.28 -14.45
N LEU A 504 -20.99 -4.13 -13.43
CA LEU A 504 -19.78 -4.24 -12.63
C LEU A 504 -18.96 -5.45 -13.12
N LYS A 505 -17.64 -5.31 -13.20
CA LYS A 505 -16.73 -6.42 -13.50
C LYS A 505 -16.13 -6.98 -12.20
N ASP A 506 -15.95 -8.31 -12.16
CA ASP A 506 -15.12 -9.06 -11.21
C ASP A 506 -15.55 -9.05 -9.72
N ASP A 507 -16.78 -9.52 -9.41
CA ASP A 507 -17.21 -9.83 -8.03
C ASP A 507 -16.45 -11.05 -7.44
N THR A 508 -15.21 -10.81 -7.03
CA THR A 508 -14.27 -11.81 -6.49
C THR A 508 -14.44 -12.03 -4.99
N SER A 509 -14.10 -13.23 -4.50
CA SER A 509 -14.08 -13.57 -3.06
C SER A 509 -13.33 -12.53 -2.21
N ALA A 510 -12.10 -12.21 -2.60
CA ALA A 510 -11.26 -11.21 -1.91
C ALA A 510 -11.96 -9.85 -1.78
N SER A 511 -12.62 -9.35 -2.83
CA SER A 511 -13.32 -8.07 -2.77
C SER A 511 -14.56 -8.07 -1.85
N ARG A 512 -15.23 -9.22 -1.72
CA ARG A 512 -16.35 -9.39 -0.78
C ARG A 512 -15.84 -9.39 0.67
N GLU A 513 -14.72 -10.05 0.92
CA GLU A 513 -14.05 -10.05 2.23
C GLU A 513 -13.58 -8.63 2.63
N GLU A 514 -12.91 -7.93 1.71
CA GLU A 514 -12.51 -6.53 1.94
C GLU A 514 -13.72 -5.61 2.15
N LYS A 515 -14.84 -5.86 1.48
CA LYS A 515 -16.10 -5.13 1.74
C LYS A 515 -16.61 -5.42 3.14
N LEU A 516 -16.56 -6.66 3.61
CA LEU A 516 -16.95 -7.02 4.98
C LEU A 516 -16.03 -6.37 6.02
N VAL A 517 -14.72 -6.29 5.76
CA VAL A 517 -13.74 -5.58 6.60
C VAL A 517 -14.09 -4.09 6.72
N VAL A 518 -14.24 -3.37 5.60
CA VAL A 518 -14.61 -1.94 5.62
C VAL A 518 -16.00 -1.71 6.23
N THR A 519 -16.99 -2.54 5.89
CA THR A 519 -18.35 -2.40 6.43
C THR A 519 -18.35 -2.61 7.94
N ARG A 520 -17.68 -3.64 8.47
CA ARG A 520 -17.57 -3.89 9.91
C ARG A 520 -16.88 -2.75 10.66
N ALA A 521 -15.79 -2.22 10.09
CA ALA A 521 -15.06 -1.09 10.64
C ALA A 521 -15.95 0.17 10.75
N LEU A 522 -16.71 0.49 9.70
CA LEU A 522 -17.58 1.67 9.66
C LEU A 522 -18.93 1.49 10.36
N SER A 523 -19.39 0.25 10.57
CA SER A 523 -20.58 -0.06 11.40
C SER A 523 -20.29 -0.09 12.91
N SER A 524 -19.03 0.05 13.32
CA SER A 524 -18.62 0.10 14.73
C SER A 524 -18.55 1.55 15.25
N PRO A 525 -18.65 1.79 16.57
CA PRO A 525 -18.31 3.10 17.15
C PRO A 525 -16.86 3.50 16.82
N PRO A 526 -16.55 4.81 16.73
CA PRO A 526 -17.48 5.94 16.64
C PRO A 526 -18.09 6.07 15.24
N PHE A 527 -17.48 5.45 14.21
CA PHE A 527 -17.79 5.62 12.79
C PHE A 527 -19.24 5.34 12.40
N LYS A 528 -19.94 4.45 13.12
CA LYS A 528 -21.39 4.19 12.94
C LYS A 528 -22.26 5.45 13.05
N ASN A 529 -21.77 6.47 13.75
CA ASN A 529 -22.45 7.75 13.96
C ASN A 529 -22.27 8.72 12.77
N TYR A 530 -21.52 8.35 11.73
CA TYR A 530 -21.24 9.18 10.56
C TYR A 530 -22.01 8.71 9.32
N ASN A 531 -22.36 9.67 8.46
CA ASN A 531 -22.68 9.45 7.05
C ASN A 531 -21.39 9.57 6.24
N VAL A 532 -21.24 8.81 5.16
CA VAL A 532 -19.98 8.72 4.39
C VAL A 532 -20.23 8.91 2.90
N TRP A 533 -19.53 9.87 2.30
CA TRP A 533 -19.49 10.11 0.85
C TRP A 533 -18.13 9.70 0.31
N TRP A 534 -18.14 9.13 -0.89
CA TRP A 534 -16.95 8.58 -1.54
C TRP A 534 -16.74 9.26 -2.89
N SER A 535 -15.52 9.71 -3.18
CA SER A 535 -15.09 10.02 -4.54
C SER A 535 -14.05 8.99 -4.96
N LEU A 536 -14.42 8.09 -5.87
CA LEU A 536 -13.58 6.98 -6.30
C LEU A 536 -12.96 7.28 -7.67
N SER A 537 -11.72 6.87 -7.90
CA SER A 537 -11.11 6.98 -9.24
C SER A 537 -11.60 5.85 -10.15
N ASP A 538 -11.59 6.10 -11.46
CA ASP A 538 -11.65 5.09 -12.51
C ASP A 538 -10.43 4.14 -12.51
N SER A 539 -9.41 4.45 -11.71
CA SER A 539 -8.19 3.67 -11.52
C SER A 539 -8.07 3.11 -10.09
N LYS A 540 -7.13 2.18 -9.85
CA LYS A 540 -6.79 1.74 -8.47
C LYS A 540 -6.15 2.86 -7.62
N TYR A 541 -5.79 4.00 -8.20
CA TYR A 541 -5.02 5.06 -7.55
C TYR A 541 -5.93 6.18 -7.01
N ALA A 542 -5.42 6.97 -6.07
CA ALA A 542 -6.16 8.06 -5.43
C ALA A 542 -7.48 7.61 -4.77
N GLY A 543 -8.58 8.30 -5.06
CA GLY A 543 -9.82 8.26 -4.27
C GLY A 543 -9.73 9.08 -2.97
N THR A 544 -10.88 9.63 -2.56
CA THR A 544 -11.08 10.43 -1.34
C THR A 544 -12.42 10.06 -0.69
N ALA A 545 -12.57 10.29 0.62
CA ALA A 545 -13.82 10.10 1.35
C ALA A 545 -14.10 11.27 2.31
N LEU A 546 -15.37 11.52 2.60
CA LEU A 546 -15.81 12.53 3.57
C LEU A 546 -16.82 11.90 4.51
N PHE A 547 -16.53 11.94 5.81
CA PHE A 547 -17.40 11.47 6.88
C PHE A 547 -17.97 12.68 7.59
N ILE A 548 -19.28 12.72 7.85
CA ILE A 548 -19.94 13.79 8.61
C ILE A 548 -20.84 13.14 9.67
N LYS A 549 -20.75 13.53 10.95
CA LYS A 549 -21.63 12.97 12.00
C LYS A 549 -23.10 13.17 11.61
N LYS A 550 -23.95 12.17 11.85
CA LYS A 550 -25.36 12.10 11.43
C LYS A 550 -26.26 13.23 11.98
N CYS A 551 -25.81 13.95 13.00
CA CYS A 551 -26.46 15.15 13.51
C CYS A 551 -26.25 16.40 12.63
N PHE A 552 -25.28 16.38 11.71
CA PHE A 552 -25.06 17.44 10.73
C PHE A 552 -25.50 16.99 9.33
N GLN A 553 -26.28 17.83 8.65
CA GLN A 553 -26.80 17.54 7.32
C GLN A 553 -26.31 18.59 6.32
N PRO A 554 -25.40 18.25 5.38
CA PRO A 554 -25.06 19.15 4.28
C PRO A 554 -26.27 19.34 3.35
N LYS A 555 -26.43 20.55 2.81
CA LYS A 555 -27.44 20.92 1.81
C LYS A 555 -27.21 20.25 0.46
N LYS A 556 -25.94 20.09 0.08
CA LYS A 556 -25.49 19.53 -1.19
C LYS A 556 -24.12 18.90 -1.02
N VAL A 557 -23.86 17.81 -1.74
CA VAL A 557 -22.51 17.24 -1.92
C VAL A 557 -22.26 17.09 -3.42
N SER A 558 -21.03 17.39 -3.88
CA SER A 558 -20.62 17.28 -5.28
C SER A 558 -19.15 16.86 -5.42
N PHE A 559 -18.83 16.22 -6.56
CA PHE A 559 -17.58 15.47 -6.77
C PHE A 559 -16.72 16.03 -7.90
N SER A 560 -16.75 17.35 -8.08
CA SER A 560 -16.01 18.11 -9.10
C SER A 560 -15.87 19.57 -8.65
N LEU A 561 -14.82 20.24 -9.14
CA LEU A 561 -14.65 21.69 -9.02
C LEU A 561 -15.53 22.48 -10.01
N ASP A 562 -16.08 21.83 -11.04
CA ASP A 562 -16.88 22.50 -12.07
C ASP A 562 -18.31 22.71 -11.54
N ALA A 563 -18.66 23.93 -11.10
CA ALA A 563 -19.94 24.21 -10.44
C ALA A 563 -21.21 23.86 -11.27
N THR A 564 -21.10 23.85 -12.59
CA THR A 564 -22.14 23.43 -13.55
C THR A 564 -22.03 21.97 -13.99
N GLY A 565 -20.95 21.27 -13.61
CA GLY A 565 -20.68 19.89 -13.98
C GLY A 565 -21.39 18.90 -13.08
N SER A 566 -22.45 18.25 -13.59
CA SER A 566 -23.09 17.09 -12.94
C SER A 566 -22.24 15.80 -12.98
N LYS A 567 -20.96 15.89 -13.35
CA LYS A 567 -20.06 14.75 -13.56
C LYS A 567 -19.04 14.67 -12.44
N HIS A 568 -18.96 13.49 -11.84
CA HIS A 568 -17.87 13.10 -10.93
C HIS A 568 -16.52 13.11 -11.68
N GLU A 569 -15.44 13.58 -11.04
CA GLU A 569 -14.10 13.56 -11.65
C GLU A 569 -13.46 12.16 -11.65
N PRO A 570 -12.86 11.70 -12.77
CA PRO A 570 -12.35 10.33 -12.92
C PRO A 570 -11.11 10.00 -12.05
N ASP A 571 -10.45 11.03 -11.51
CA ASP A 571 -9.29 10.89 -10.63
C ASP A 571 -9.70 10.69 -9.15
N GLY A 572 -10.99 10.84 -8.78
CA GLY A 572 -11.49 10.61 -7.41
C GLY A 572 -10.99 11.62 -6.36
N ARG A 573 -10.63 12.83 -6.78
CA ARG A 573 -9.85 13.79 -5.99
C ARG A 573 -10.64 14.87 -5.26
N VAL A 574 -11.96 14.91 -5.39
CA VAL A 574 -12.79 16.06 -4.96
C VAL A 574 -14.05 15.60 -4.25
N ILE A 575 -14.26 16.09 -3.03
CA ILE A 575 -15.58 16.11 -2.39
C ILE A 575 -15.82 17.51 -1.83
N LEU A 576 -16.83 18.19 -2.36
CA LEU A 576 -17.33 19.48 -1.89
C LEU A 576 -18.68 19.27 -1.21
N ALA A 577 -18.79 19.58 0.07
CA ALA A 577 -20.04 19.58 0.83
C ALA A 577 -20.41 21.02 1.24
N GLU A 578 -21.65 21.42 0.99
CA GLU A 578 -22.17 22.75 1.32
C GLU A 578 -23.12 22.70 2.51
N PHE A 579 -22.87 23.55 3.51
CA PHE A 579 -23.73 23.78 4.67
C PHE A 579 -24.45 25.15 4.54
N GLU A 580 -25.00 25.69 5.62
CA GLU A 580 -25.68 26.99 5.61
C GLU A 580 -24.67 28.12 5.46
N THR A 581 -23.70 28.23 6.38
CA THR A 581 -22.78 29.37 6.42
C THR A 581 -21.45 29.15 5.70
N PHE A 582 -21.07 27.90 5.40
CA PHE A 582 -19.81 27.58 4.72
C PHE A 582 -19.90 26.37 3.76
N ARG A 583 -18.85 26.17 2.97
CA ARG A 583 -18.57 24.95 2.19
C ARG A 583 -17.29 24.29 2.71
N ILE A 584 -17.25 22.96 2.78
CA ILE A 584 -16.00 22.22 2.98
C ILE A 584 -15.62 21.45 1.73
N LEU A 585 -14.36 21.57 1.33
CA LEU A 585 -13.75 20.95 0.16
C LEU A 585 -12.61 20.03 0.62
N ASN A 586 -12.79 18.71 0.51
CA ASN A 586 -11.72 17.72 0.58
C ASN A 586 -11.08 17.60 -0.81
N THR A 587 -9.74 17.73 -0.88
CA THR A 587 -8.97 17.36 -2.07
C THR A 587 -7.79 16.45 -1.79
N TYR A 588 -7.50 15.54 -2.72
CA TYR A 588 -6.18 14.92 -2.88
C TYR A 588 -5.50 15.47 -4.14
N VAL A 589 -4.68 16.51 -4.00
CA VAL A 589 -4.08 17.24 -5.13
C VAL A 589 -3.09 16.34 -5.91
N PRO A 590 -3.05 16.39 -7.26
CA PRO A 590 -2.17 15.53 -8.05
C PRO A 590 -0.68 15.90 -7.91
N ASN A 591 0.10 15.08 -7.20
CA ASN A 591 1.57 15.11 -7.21
C ASN A 591 2.15 14.92 -8.65
N ASN A 592 3.32 15.51 -8.93
CA ASN A 592 4.04 15.35 -10.21
C ASN A 592 4.83 14.03 -10.28
N GLY A 593 5.31 13.53 -9.14
CA GLY A 593 6.28 12.44 -9.06
C GLY A 593 7.62 12.77 -9.74
N TRP A 594 8.47 11.75 -9.83
CA TRP A 594 9.82 11.84 -10.42
C TRP A 594 9.94 11.17 -11.80
N LYS A 595 8.82 10.97 -12.50
CA LYS A 595 8.80 10.29 -13.81
C LYS A 595 9.16 11.25 -14.95
N GLU A 596 9.75 10.71 -16.02
CA GLU A 596 10.10 11.49 -17.22
C GLU A 596 8.90 11.96 -18.07
N GLU A 597 7.68 11.59 -17.68
CA GLU A 597 6.45 11.92 -18.38
C GLU A 597 6.11 13.42 -18.23
N GLU A 598 6.29 14.19 -19.31
CA GLU A 598 5.93 15.61 -19.47
C GLU A 598 4.45 15.92 -19.13
N SER A 599 3.62 14.88 -18.99
CA SER A 599 2.22 14.93 -18.56
C SER A 599 2.02 15.39 -17.11
N SER A 600 2.95 15.11 -16.18
CA SER A 600 2.66 15.20 -14.74
C SER A 600 2.64 16.65 -14.22
N PHE A 601 3.71 17.40 -14.45
CA PHE A 601 3.78 18.84 -14.14
C PHE A 601 2.72 19.65 -14.91
N LEU A 602 2.38 19.22 -16.14
CA LEU A 602 1.29 19.83 -16.91
C LEU A 602 -0.09 19.53 -16.29
N ARG A 603 -0.32 18.32 -15.76
CA ARG A 603 -1.53 17.96 -14.99
C ARG A 603 -1.64 18.81 -13.73
N ARG A 604 -0.55 18.98 -12.97
CA ARG A 604 -0.51 19.85 -11.79
C ARG A 604 -0.79 21.32 -12.14
N ARG A 605 -0.15 21.87 -13.17
CA ARG A 605 -0.43 23.24 -13.66
C ARG A 605 -1.90 23.45 -14.04
N LYS A 606 -2.53 22.47 -14.71
CA LYS A 606 -3.96 22.50 -15.05
C LYS A 606 -4.85 22.41 -13.80
N TRP A 607 -4.48 21.59 -12.83
CA TRP A 607 -5.18 21.48 -11.55
C TRP A 607 -5.12 22.79 -10.75
N ASP A 608 -3.93 23.35 -10.54
CA ASP A 608 -3.75 24.60 -9.78
C ASP A 608 -4.53 25.75 -10.43
N LYS A 609 -4.60 25.79 -11.77
CA LYS A 609 -5.45 26.75 -12.50
C LYS A 609 -6.94 26.53 -12.23
N ARG A 610 -7.45 25.29 -12.30
CA ARG A 610 -8.85 24.97 -11.96
C ARG A 610 -9.19 25.32 -10.51
N MET A 611 -8.27 25.09 -9.57
CA MET A 611 -8.43 25.48 -8.16
C MET A 611 -8.57 27.01 -8.02
N LEU A 612 -7.72 27.80 -8.68
CA LEU A 612 -7.84 29.26 -8.68
C LEU A 612 -9.20 29.71 -9.27
N GLU A 613 -9.58 29.15 -10.42
CA GLU A 613 -10.86 29.45 -11.09
C GLU A 613 -12.06 29.09 -10.20
N PHE A 614 -12.03 27.94 -9.52
CA PHE A 614 -13.05 27.53 -8.55
C PHE A 614 -13.15 28.47 -7.35
N VAL A 615 -12.03 28.79 -6.69
CA VAL A 615 -12.02 29.62 -5.47
C VAL A 615 -12.52 31.04 -5.77
N LEU A 616 -12.13 31.62 -6.92
CA LEU A 616 -12.65 32.92 -7.36
C LEU A 616 -14.16 32.86 -7.65
N ALA A 617 -14.62 31.83 -8.38
CA ALA A 617 -16.03 31.67 -8.75
C ALA A 617 -16.98 31.29 -7.60
N THR A 618 -16.45 30.78 -6.47
CA THR A 618 -17.24 30.33 -5.30
C THR A 618 -17.02 31.19 -4.05
N SER A 619 -16.53 32.41 -4.23
CA SER A 619 -16.26 33.41 -3.17
C SER A 619 -17.52 34.02 -2.51
N ASP A 620 -18.71 33.62 -2.96
CA ASP A 620 -20.02 33.98 -2.40
C ASP A 620 -20.19 33.46 -0.96
N LYS A 621 -19.82 32.20 -0.71
CA LYS A 621 -19.93 31.51 0.58
C LYS A 621 -18.54 31.12 1.09
N PRO A 622 -18.22 31.37 2.38
CA PRO A 622 -16.96 30.95 2.98
C PRO A 622 -16.59 29.49 2.73
N LEU A 623 -15.30 29.23 2.55
CA LEU A 623 -14.72 27.93 2.20
C LEU A 623 -13.76 27.44 3.29
N ILE A 624 -13.85 26.15 3.61
CA ILE A 624 -12.82 25.37 4.31
C ILE A 624 -12.28 24.37 3.28
N TRP A 625 -11.05 24.56 2.80
CA TRP A 625 -10.36 23.66 1.87
C TRP A 625 -9.32 22.84 2.64
N CYS A 626 -9.36 21.51 2.51
CA CYS A 626 -8.56 20.59 3.31
C CYS A 626 -8.08 19.36 2.54
N GLY A 627 -7.12 18.65 3.14
CA GLY A 627 -6.50 17.44 2.59
C GLY A 627 -5.06 17.63 2.16
N ASP A 628 -4.50 16.56 1.59
CA ASP A 628 -3.16 16.58 0.98
C ASP A 628 -3.17 17.45 -0.28
N LEU A 629 -2.57 18.64 -0.15
CA LEU A 629 -2.43 19.64 -1.20
C LEU A 629 -1.12 19.46 -2.01
N ASN A 630 -0.32 18.45 -1.67
CA ASN A 630 0.95 18.11 -2.32
C ASN A 630 1.84 19.34 -2.56
N VAL A 631 1.91 20.26 -1.60
CA VAL A 631 2.77 21.44 -1.65
C VAL A 631 3.12 21.90 -0.24
N SER A 632 4.39 22.22 0.04
CA SER A 632 4.82 22.93 1.25
C SER A 632 5.08 24.38 0.85
N HIS A 633 4.30 25.31 1.40
CA HIS A 633 4.18 26.66 0.84
C HIS A 633 5.46 27.48 0.95
N GLU A 634 6.10 27.47 2.12
CA GLU A 634 7.32 28.24 2.39
C GLU A 634 8.45 27.39 3.01
N ASP A 635 9.65 27.95 3.13
CA ASP A 635 10.84 27.22 3.62
C ASP A 635 10.67 26.65 5.04
N ILE A 636 9.84 27.32 5.85
CA ILE A 636 9.39 26.92 7.19
C ILE A 636 8.48 25.66 7.19
N ASP A 637 7.94 25.29 6.04
CA ASP A 637 7.05 24.14 5.88
C ASP A 637 7.78 22.86 5.47
N VAL A 638 9.11 22.89 5.42
CA VAL A 638 9.93 21.71 5.22
C VAL A 638 11.12 21.68 6.18
N SER A 639 11.42 20.50 6.72
CA SER A 639 12.52 20.29 7.66
C SER A 639 13.92 20.62 7.13
N HIS A 640 14.10 20.68 5.81
CA HIS A 640 15.39 20.82 5.14
C HIS A 640 15.24 21.54 3.77
N PRO A 641 15.00 22.86 3.72
CA PRO A 641 14.64 23.57 2.48
C PRO A 641 15.68 23.40 1.37
N GLU A 642 16.98 23.52 1.68
CA GLU A 642 18.06 23.33 0.69
C GLU A 642 18.03 21.94 0.04
N PHE A 643 17.83 20.88 0.84
CA PHE A 643 17.74 19.50 0.35
C PHE A 643 16.57 19.32 -0.61
N PHE A 644 15.40 19.86 -0.27
CA PHE A 644 14.21 19.74 -1.10
C PHE A 644 14.28 20.63 -2.36
N SER A 645 14.79 21.86 -2.28
CA SER A 645 14.99 22.71 -3.45
C SER A 645 16.07 22.19 -4.41
N ALA A 646 17.12 21.55 -3.89
CA ALA A 646 18.20 20.98 -4.71
C ALA A 646 17.95 19.51 -5.14
N ALA A 647 16.84 18.90 -4.72
CA ALA A 647 16.59 17.48 -4.95
C ALA A 647 16.54 17.12 -6.43
N LYS A 648 17.21 16.00 -6.77
CA LYS A 648 17.22 15.35 -8.09
C LYS A 648 17.13 13.84 -7.91
N LEU A 649 16.57 13.16 -8.90
CA LEU A 649 16.62 11.71 -9.07
C LEU A 649 17.60 11.38 -10.19
N ASN A 650 18.65 10.58 -9.94
CA ASN A 650 19.59 10.10 -10.96
C ASN A 650 20.18 11.19 -11.89
N GLY A 651 20.38 12.41 -11.38
CA GLY A 651 20.84 13.57 -12.15
C GLY A 651 19.76 14.29 -12.98
N TYR A 652 18.58 13.69 -13.15
CA TYR A 652 17.42 14.27 -13.84
C TYR A 652 17.04 15.62 -13.23
N THR A 653 16.93 16.61 -14.12
CA THR A 653 16.31 17.91 -13.85
C THR A 653 15.11 17.99 -14.80
N PRO A 654 13.87 18.25 -14.32
CA PRO A 654 12.66 18.15 -15.15
C PRO A 654 12.79 18.89 -16.49
N PRO A 655 12.74 18.17 -17.64
CA PRO A 655 13.01 18.74 -18.95
C PRO A 655 11.77 19.48 -19.42
N ASN A 656 11.69 20.77 -19.09
CA ASN A 656 10.63 21.66 -19.52
C ASN A 656 10.75 21.96 -21.04
N LYS A 657 10.50 20.95 -21.89
CA LYS A 657 10.59 21.01 -23.36
C LYS A 657 9.62 22.05 -23.94
N GLU A 658 8.49 22.28 -23.27
CA GLU A 658 7.56 23.37 -23.55
C GLU A 658 8.26 24.73 -23.45
N SER A 659 9.03 25.01 -22.39
CA SER A 659 9.84 26.22 -22.27
C SER A 659 10.97 26.33 -23.33
N THR A 660 11.54 25.20 -23.77
CA THR A 660 12.53 25.18 -24.86
C THR A 660 11.88 25.50 -26.22
N ARG A 661 10.63 25.06 -26.46
CA ARG A 661 9.84 25.45 -27.64
C ARG A 661 9.40 26.91 -27.61
N LEU A 662 8.97 27.41 -26.45
CA LEU A 662 8.49 28.78 -26.25
C LEU A 662 9.61 29.82 -26.07
N ARG A 663 10.88 29.41 -26.08
CA ARG A 663 12.05 30.26 -25.78
C ARG A 663 11.93 31.05 -24.47
N LEU A 664 11.33 30.45 -23.44
CA LEU A 664 11.22 31.12 -22.14
C LEU A 664 12.61 31.31 -21.51
N PRO A 665 12.84 32.37 -20.71
CA PRO A 665 14.13 32.60 -20.06
C PRO A 665 14.56 31.43 -19.18
N ALA A 666 15.87 31.24 -18.97
CA ALA A 666 16.40 30.18 -18.09
C ALA A 666 15.80 30.19 -16.67
N LYS A 667 15.41 31.37 -16.17
CA LYS A 667 14.69 31.58 -14.90
C LYS A 667 13.27 30.97 -14.87
N ALA A 668 12.73 30.51 -16.00
CA ALA A 668 11.51 29.71 -16.10
C ALA A 668 11.81 28.19 -16.00
N MET A 669 12.91 27.73 -16.61
CA MET A 669 13.29 26.30 -16.59
C MET A 669 13.61 25.80 -15.17
N LEU A 670 14.16 26.66 -14.32
CA LEU A 670 14.48 26.34 -12.92
C LEU A 670 13.26 26.24 -11.98
N GLN A 671 12.05 26.61 -12.40
CA GLN A 671 10.93 26.74 -11.45
C GLN A 671 10.29 25.39 -11.07
N ASP A 672 10.32 24.40 -11.97
CA ASP A 672 9.89 23.03 -11.71
C ASP A 672 11.03 22.16 -11.10
N CYS A 673 12.16 22.76 -10.71
CA CYS A 673 13.29 22.05 -10.12
C CYS A 673 13.10 21.82 -8.61
N GLY A 674 13.75 20.77 -8.09
CA GLY A 674 13.62 20.31 -6.71
C GLY A 674 12.59 19.19 -6.54
N GLN A 675 12.26 18.89 -5.29
CA GLN A 675 11.28 17.89 -4.87
C GLN A 675 9.87 18.27 -5.35
N PRO A 676 9.12 17.36 -6.00
CA PRO A 676 7.68 17.51 -6.21
C PRO A 676 6.95 17.82 -4.90
N GLY A 677 6.22 18.93 -4.86
CA GLY A 677 5.61 19.49 -3.66
C GLY A 677 6.47 20.55 -2.94
N PHE A 678 7.69 20.82 -3.38
CA PHE A 678 8.49 21.97 -2.93
C PHE A 678 9.11 22.77 -4.08
N THR A 679 8.70 22.50 -5.32
CA THR A 679 9.18 23.26 -6.48
C THR A 679 8.69 24.71 -6.41
N LEU A 680 9.55 25.64 -6.84
CA LEU A 680 9.26 27.08 -6.81
C LEU A 680 8.02 27.45 -7.63
N ALA A 681 7.70 26.67 -8.67
CA ALA A 681 6.50 26.83 -9.48
C ALA A 681 5.22 26.44 -8.73
N GLU A 682 5.25 25.36 -7.94
CA GLU A 682 4.10 24.92 -7.12
C GLU A 682 3.82 25.89 -5.99
N ARG A 683 4.86 26.27 -5.23
CA ARG A 683 4.78 27.26 -4.13
C ARG A 683 4.14 28.55 -4.59
N ARG A 684 4.59 29.12 -5.72
CA ARG A 684 4.04 30.36 -6.29
C ARG A 684 2.58 30.24 -6.72
N ARG A 685 2.16 29.12 -7.31
CA ARG A 685 0.76 28.93 -7.71
C ARG A 685 -0.14 28.72 -6.50
N PHE A 686 0.34 28.03 -5.47
CA PHE A 686 -0.38 27.89 -4.21
C PHE A 686 -0.55 29.24 -3.50
N GLY A 687 0.53 30.02 -3.34
CA GLY A 687 0.45 31.37 -2.77
C GLY A 687 -0.42 32.34 -3.58
N ALA A 688 -0.51 32.18 -4.91
CA ALA A 688 -1.46 32.92 -5.74
C ALA A 688 -2.92 32.52 -5.43
N ILE A 689 -3.23 31.22 -5.34
CA ILE A 689 -4.58 30.73 -4.95
C ILE A 689 -4.99 31.28 -3.58
N LEU A 690 -4.08 31.24 -2.59
CA LEU A 690 -4.36 31.78 -1.25
C LEU A 690 -4.61 33.29 -1.29
N LYS A 691 -3.75 34.05 -1.96
CA LYS A 691 -3.82 35.52 -2.04
C LYS A 691 -5.06 36.01 -2.81
N GLU A 692 -5.29 35.48 -4.00
CA GLU A 692 -6.39 35.91 -4.88
C GLU A 692 -7.75 35.44 -4.36
N GLY A 693 -7.79 34.24 -3.78
CA GLY A 693 -8.99 33.67 -3.15
C GLY A 693 -9.33 34.25 -1.78
N LYS A 694 -8.47 35.11 -1.20
CA LYS A 694 -8.56 35.57 0.20
C LYS A 694 -8.71 34.40 1.18
N LEU A 695 -7.77 33.47 1.10
CA LEU A 695 -7.70 32.31 1.97
C LEU A 695 -6.51 32.41 2.93
N VAL A 696 -6.68 31.84 4.12
CA VAL A 696 -5.74 31.83 5.23
C VAL A 696 -5.39 30.39 5.56
N ASP A 697 -4.09 30.12 5.62
CA ASP A 697 -3.55 28.87 6.15
C ASP A 697 -3.78 28.82 7.67
N ALA A 698 -4.65 27.93 8.14
CA ALA A 698 -5.06 27.92 9.55
C ALA A 698 -3.91 27.52 10.50
N TYR A 699 -3.02 26.62 10.05
CA TYR A 699 -1.83 26.27 10.82
C TYR A 699 -0.89 27.47 10.93
N ARG A 700 -0.54 28.11 9.81
CA ARG A 700 0.33 29.30 9.82
C ARG A 700 -0.36 30.58 10.31
N PHE A 701 -1.67 30.55 10.54
CA PHE A 701 -2.39 31.61 11.27
C PHE A 701 -2.04 31.59 12.76
N LEU A 702 -1.97 30.41 13.37
CA LEU A 702 -1.61 30.22 14.78
C LEU A 702 -0.09 30.08 14.98
N HIS A 703 0.53 29.10 14.33
CA HIS A 703 1.92 28.67 14.54
C HIS A 703 2.86 29.40 13.58
N LYS A 704 3.43 30.53 14.03
CA LYS A 704 4.34 31.38 13.22
C LYS A 704 5.72 30.77 13.00
N ASP A 705 6.22 30.03 13.98
CA ASP A 705 7.58 29.51 14.02
C ASP A 705 7.68 28.05 13.54
N THR A 706 8.91 27.57 13.35
CA THR A 706 9.20 26.20 12.92
C THR A 706 9.11 25.25 14.10
N ASP A 707 8.03 24.47 14.20
CA ASP A 707 7.99 23.30 15.08
C ASP A 707 8.71 22.13 14.39
N MET A 708 9.86 21.72 14.96
CA MET A 708 10.65 20.60 14.45
C MET A 708 10.28 19.25 15.08
N GLU A 709 9.36 19.19 16.05
CA GLU A 709 8.79 17.94 16.55
C GLU A 709 7.52 17.57 15.77
N CYS A 710 6.52 18.48 15.74
CA CYS A 710 5.17 18.23 15.22
C CYS A 710 4.78 19.06 13.97
N GLY A 711 5.59 20.02 13.53
CA GLY A 711 5.22 20.99 12.49
C GLY A 711 5.17 20.49 11.03
N PHE A 712 5.11 19.17 10.80
CA PHE A 712 5.11 18.57 9.46
C PHE A 712 4.11 17.42 9.35
N SER A 713 3.21 17.48 8.37
CA SER A 713 2.17 16.47 8.18
C SER A 713 2.67 15.20 7.48
N TRP A 714 3.69 15.29 6.62
CA TRP A 714 4.31 14.16 5.92
C TRP A 714 5.74 13.94 6.38
N SER A 715 6.12 12.66 6.51
CA SER A 715 7.50 12.25 6.75
C SER A 715 7.98 11.25 5.72
N GLY A 716 9.18 11.50 5.21
CA GLY A 716 9.96 10.47 4.55
C GLY A 716 10.19 9.25 5.44
N ASN A 717 10.42 8.11 4.77
CA ASN A 717 10.67 6.83 5.43
C ASN A 717 11.75 6.98 6.53
N PRO A 718 11.58 6.36 7.72
CA PRO A 718 12.57 6.41 8.80
C PRO A 718 13.95 5.84 8.44
N VAL A 719 14.14 5.23 7.26
CA VAL A 719 15.42 4.67 6.80
C VAL A 719 15.81 5.25 5.43
N GLY A 720 17.12 5.36 5.17
CA GLY A 720 17.67 5.81 3.88
C GLY A 720 17.61 7.31 3.62
N LYS A 721 17.66 7.71 2.34
CA LYS A 721 17.84 9.12 1.88
C LYS A 721 16.86 10.13 2.49
N TYR A 722 15.66 9.68 2.87
CA TYR A 722 14.61 10.55 3.40
C TYR A 722 14.42 10.45 4.93
N ARG A 723 15.28 9.77 5.69
CA ARG A 723 15.21 9.76 7.17
C ARG A 723 15.25 11.19 7.71
N GLY A 724 14.26 11.56 8.51
CA GLY A 724 14.09 12.90 9.07
C GLY A 724 13.74 14.00 8.05
N LYS A 725 13.53 13.67 6.76
CA LYS A 725 13.11 14.61 5.71
C LYS A 725 11.59 14.69 5.69
N ARG A 726 11.07 15.65 6.44
CA ARG A 726 9.65 15.94 6.66
C ARG A 726 9.19 17.20 5.92
N MET A 727 7.91 17.22 5.53
CA MET A 727 7.23 18.28 4.76
C MET A 727 5.81 18.49 5.30
N ARG A 728 5.31 19.72 5.32
CA ARG A 728 3.90 20.02 5.59
C ARG A 728 3.15 20.14 4.26
N ILE A 729 2.33 19.15 3.93
CA ILE A 729 1.59 19.07 2.66
C ILE A 729 0.08 18.86 2.84
N ASP A 730 -0.38 18.58 4.05
CA ASP A 730 -1.79 18.47 4.44
C ASP A 730 -2.20 19.73 5.20
N TYR A 731 -3.37 20.29 4.88
CA TYR A 731 -3.79 21.61 5.36
C TYR A 731 -5.24 21.66 5.82
N PHE A 732 -5.51 22.69 6.65
CA PHE A 732 -6.76 23.44 6.61
C PHE A 732 -6.49 24.87 6.10
N ILE A 733 -7.13 25.21 4.99
CA ILE A 733 -7.13 26.53 4.37
C ILE A 733 -8.55 27.11 4.50
N VAL A 734 -8.73 28.20 5.23
CA VAL A 734 -10.05 28.81 5.47
C VAL A 734 -10.19 30.15 4.75
N SER A 735 -11.39 30.55 4.33
CA SER A 735 -11.63 31.92 3.87
C SER A 735 -11.30 32.94 4.95
N GLU A 736 -10.76 34.10 4.56
CA GLU A 736 -10.36 35.17 5.48
C GLU A 736 -11.51 35.61 6.40
N LYS A 737 -12.76 35.58 5.91
CA LYS A 737 -14.01 35.80 6.65
C LYS A 737 -14.22 34.88 7.87
N MET A 738 -13.41 33.83 8.03
CA MET A 738 -13.48 32.84 9.12
C MET A 738 -12.20 32.74 9.94
N LYS A 739 -11.14 33.52 9.65
CA LYS A 739 -9.85 33.42 10.36
C LYS A 739 -9.99 33.67 11.87
N ASP A 740 -10.84 34.62 12.24
CA ASP A 740 -11.05 35.04 13.63
C ASP A 740 -11.93 34.04 14.41
N ARG A 741 -12.42 32.98 13.76
CA ARG A 741 -13.07 31.82 14.39
C ARG A 741 -12.10 30.66 14.64
N ILE A 742 -10.85 30.70 14.17
CA ILE A 742 -9.89 29.59 14.38
C ILE A 742 -9.53 29.51 15.87
N ILE A 743 -9.84 28.38 16.52
CA ILE A 743 -9.47 28.08 17.91
C ILE A 743 -8.15 27.32 17.96
N SER A 744 -8.04 26.23 17.20
CA SER A 744 -6.87 25.35 17.13
C SER A 744 -6.70 24.78 15.73
N CYS A 745 -5.49 24.38 15.36
CA CYS A 745 -5.22 23.73 14.09
C CYS A 745 -4.00 22.82 14.23
N GLU A 746 -4.16 21.66 14.87
CA GLU A 746 -3.03 20.84 15.33
C GLU A 746 -2.65 19.74 14.34
N MET A 747 -1.37 19.38 14.31
CA MET A 747 -0.87 18.15 13.66
C MET A 747 -0.66 17.07 14.71
N HIS A 748 -1.13 15.86 14.44
CA HIS A 748 -1.19 14.77 15.43
C HIS A 748 -0.05 13.77 15.30
N GLY A 749 0.93 14.03 14.43
CA GLY A 749 2.14 13.22 14.25
C GLY A 749 3.40 13.94 14.72
N ARG A 750 4.37 13.18 15.24
CA ARG A 750 5.56 13.75 15.89
C ARG A 750 6.86 12.96 15.66
N GLY A 751 7.97 13.69 15.70
CA GLY A 751 9.32 13.14 15.63
C GLY A 751 9.70 12.61 14.24
N ILE A 752 10.60 11.62 14.22
CA ILE A 752 11.10 10.96 12.98
C ILE A 752 10.76 9.46 12.90
N GLU A 753 10.19 8.89 13.97
CA GLU A 753 9.78 7.48 14.06
C GLU A 753 8.27 7.28 13.86
N LEU A 754 7.57 8.30 13.36
CA LEU A 754 6.16 8.27 12.92
C LEU A 754 5.12 8.02 14.04
N ASP A 755 5.41 8.43 15.26
CA ASP A 755 4.42 8.48 16.35
C ASP A 755 3.24 9.38 15.94
N GLY A 756 2.01 8.88 16.10
CA GLY A 756 0.78 9.57 15.66
C GLY A 756 0.45 9.56 14.16
N PHE A 757 1.20 8.81 13.33
CA PHE A 757 0.90 8.68 11.89
C PHE A 757 -0.04 7.51 11.53
N TYR A 758 -0.40 6.65 12.50
CA TYR A 758 -1.30 5.50 12.34
C TYR A 758 -0.93 4.59 11.14
N GLY A 759 0.37 4.39 10.93
CA GLY A 759 0.95 3.56 9.87
C GLY A 759 1.01 4.19 8.47
N SER A 760 0.44 5.37 8.26
CA SER A 760 0.64 6.17 7.05
C SER A 760 2.00 6.89 7.09
N ASP A 761 2.43 7.47 5.97
CA ASP A 761 3.53 8.44 5.91
C ASP A 761 3.04 9.90 6.07
N HIS A 762 1.72 10.10 6.18
CA HIS A 762 1.09 11.34 6.64
C HIS A 762 0.43 11.17 8.02
N CYS A 763 0.49 12.17 8.89
CA CYS A 763 -0.29 12.21 10.12
C CYS A 763 -1.65 12.91 9.91
N PRO A 764 -2.64 12.69 10.80
CA PRO A 764 -3.84 13.49 10.80
C PRO A 764 -3.56 14.95 11.18
N VAL A 765 -4.34 15.88 10.62
CA VAL A 765 -4.36 17.30 10.98
C VAL A 765 -5.79 17.67 11.37
N SER A 766 -5.97 18.45 12.44
CA SER A 766 -7.29 18.92 12.90
C SER A 766 -7.47 20.43 12.73
N LEU A 767 -8.72 20.88 12.80
CA LEU A 767 -9.13 22.27 12.92
C LEU A 767 -10.34 22.36 13.85
N GLU A 768 -10.30 23.29 14.81
CA GLU A 768 -11.47 23.66 15.61
C GLU A 768 -11.85 25.11 15.35
N LEU A 769 -13.13 25.35 15.09
CA LEU A 769 -13.70 26.67 14.87
C LEU A 769 -14.70 27.02 15.97
N SER A 770 -14.68 28.28 16.43
CA SER A 770 -15.69 28.80 17.37
C SER A 770 -17.10 28.71 16.79
N VAL A 771 -18.09 28.65 17.67
CA VAL A 771 -19.47 28.94 17.27
C VAL A 771 -19.55 30.41 16.85
N LYS A 772 -20.55 30.75 16.03
CA LYS A 772 -20.66 32.09 15.41
C LYS A 772 -20.90 33.20 16.46
N ASP A 773 -21.46 32.85 17.61
CA ASP A 773 -22.05 33.79 18.57
C ASP A 773 -21.03 34.35 19.60
N ASP A 774 -19.84 33.73 19.70
CA ASP A 774 -18.75 34.15 20.61
C ASP A 774 -17.97 35.40 20.15
N ALA A 775 -18.18 35.84 18.92
CA ALA A 775 -17.42 36.94 18.31
C ALA A 775 -17.94 38.33 18.72
N ASP A 776 -19.26 38.53 18.71
CA ASP A 776 -19.89 39.82 19.05
C ASP A 776 -19.88 40.09 20.56
N THR A 777 -19.79 39.06 21.41
CA THR A 777 -19.75 39.19 22.88
C THR A 777 -18.41 39.65 23.46
N LYS A 778 -17.38 39.86 22.63
CA LYS A 778 -16.07 40.41 23.04
C LYS A 778 -15.85 41.88 22.62
N GLN A 779 -16.90 42.57 22.18
CA GLN A 779 -16.92 44.02 21.99
C GLN A 779 -18.12 44.65 22.73
N GLY A 780 -18.07 44.62 24.06
CA GLY A 780 -19.02 45.27 24.98
C GLY A 780 -18.29 45.87 26.18
#